data_AF-A0A3E3HXI5-F1
#
_entry.id   AF-A0A3E3HXI5-F1
#
_cell.length_a   1.000
_cell.length_b   1.000
_cell.length_c   1.000
_cell.angle_alpha   90.00
_cell.angle_beta   90.00
_cell.angle_gamma   90.00
#
_symmetry.space_group_name_H-M   'P 1'
#
loop_
_entity.id
_entity.type
_entity.pdbx_description
1 polymer ?
#
loop_
_entity_poly.entity_id
_entity_poly.type
_entity_poly.pdbx_seq_one_letter_code
_entity_poly.pdbx_strand_id
1 'polypeptide(L)'
;MIQKPSFSRISKYIEANDQTKLAVDIYLPISEERVPLLLKAGYTSRRMAYEQEKDAVHRFLNAGYAVAFMDVRGSGASFGTNDGFFGLYDGKDIKKVCDTLAAEQWCSGKVGMYGGSNYGMSQELVLAEEPDSLYAAIPCDCSMDIYDQNYPNGVSYMTHGIAESPQVLLGDPVDEDPGPDYPMARAAAKMHMSNLPFLAQYLPNMYRDSIHPDLGYKPNLDIPVWEKMDRIRFGKAFVWHTGAWFDPGCTNKILTYKHWGGKLILGPWMHTGIYHECREYPGGTLDWVQEYIHFFDAYLKEKEDPYRHEPPVRYYTIEREGGQWHYEADFPVEGTMFSCLYLGKNGKTTLEPGENGRNKYMVRDDLSIYGGMGRMNRDNRQDMTAYDRKAVCFTSAPIPEQMEITGIPILHLYVTSNNKDGNFIACLEEVTPDGVSHYLSEGMIRASHAKTHTNTIYNSLGIPYHRGFKEDRVELKEDSPLKLSFHLEALSRIIGKGSRIRITLSCGGSGFEQPEDFCPEGAFVYFHYGKEFPSNLVLPIIKPEITVFHEKMRTLYIFRSAVYLKENDKFYEYPCRQVYPKGDNTLIYETSDFTVQKQVSGNFVEVWADLNGSTFYAREKLPRRYFFRKNQEYLPSLPEVPAWQGIAKRKELYIATVPLMKGVRGNPNLQIGKTMDLRVTLLYPEQGRENYPCIINIHGYGGHHHSFDPITEDLLNKGYVIASLDYRLSPPNIWPMPDDDVRACIRYIKAHNKELHLNSRRFGVIGGSMGGYLTAMLAACNGSPDMEGVVGGCLEENCRINAAVVYFGFTDYFHFAEDSAEIWPNQPEKILQSDGPFAPLGCMIGHSGEGKGLGDVKLHWNDSSYRELVKRTNDASPISKVTRNSAPTCFVHGIYECGIQVPMGQSVRMFKAMSEQGVKSFLLCNNNSMYGEDDEIKKAVIDFVCRRI
;
A
#
# COMPACT_ATOMS: atom_id res chain seq x y z
N MET A 1 -10.12 -43.99 6.84
CA MET A 1 -11.18 -44.26 5.85
C MET A 1 -12.33 -43.32 6.15
N ILE A 2 -12.42 -42.21 5.41
CA ILE A 2 -13.54 -41.27 5.52
C ILE A 2 -14.73 -41.90 4.78
N GLN A 3 -15.86 -42.04 5.44
CA GLN A 3 -17.10 -42.54 4.85
C GLN A 3 -17.46 -41.65 3.66
N LYS A 4 -17.63 -42.21 2.45
CA LYS A 4 -18.00 -41.40 1.26
C LYS A 4 -19.31 -40.67 1.58
N PRO A 5 -19.35 -39.32 1.56
CA PRO A 5 -20.58 -38.61 1.82
C PRO A 5 -21.58 -38.91 0.70
N SER A 6 -22.84 -39.10 1.06
CA SER A 6 -23.91 -39.12 0.07
C SER A 6 -24.16 -37.68 -0.38
N PHE A 7 -23.96 -37.40 -1.67
CA PHE A 7 -24.26 -36.13 -2.30
C PHE A 7 -25.03 -36.37 -3.59
N SER A 8 -25.69 -35.32 -4.11
CA SER A 8 -26.27 -35.35 -5.46
C SER A 8 -25.46 -34.44 -6.40
N ARG A 9 -25.41 -34.78 -7.69
CA ARG A 9 -24.76 -33.95 -8.72
C ARG A 9 -25.80 -33.49 -9.73
N ILE A 10 -25.77 -32.22 -10.08
CA ILE A 10 -26.54 -31.61 -11.17
C ILE A 10 -25.55 -31.08 -12.21
N SER A 11 -25.72 -31.41 -13.48
CA SER A 11 -24.91 -30.86 -14.58
C SER A 11 -25.82 -30.21 -15.62
N LYS A 12 -25.67 -28.89 -15.84
CA LYS A 12 -26.55 -28.12 -16.72
C LYS A 12 -25.84 -26.93 -17.39
N TYR A 13 -26.45 -26.36 -18.42
CA TYR A 13 -26.07 -25.05 -18.92
C TYR A 13 -26.70 -23.90 -18.12
N ILE A 14 -25.96 -22.80 -18.00
CA ILE A 14 -26.46 -21.50 -17.56
C ILE A 14 -26.18 -20.49 -18.67
N GLU A 15 -27.19 -19.70 -19.04
CA GLU A 15 -27.03 -18.68 -20.07
C GLU A 15 -26.39 -17.41 -19.51
N ALA A 16 -25.30 -16.98 -20.15
CA ALA A 16 -24.70 -15.67 -20.00
C ALA A 16 -25.66 -14.56 -20.46
N ASN A 17 -25.28 -13.29 -20.25
CA ASN A 17 -26.10 -12.15 -20.66
C ASN A 17 -26.30 -12.07 -22.19
N ASP A 18 -25.36 -12.60 -22.96
CA ASP A 18 -25.43 -12.72 -24.43
C ASP A 18 -25.99 -14.07 -24.90
N GLN A 19 -26.64 -14.82 -24.00
CA GLN A 19 -27.19 -16.16 -24.23
C GLN A 19 -26.15 -17.25 -24.52
N THR A 20 -24.86 -16.98 -24.31
CA THR A 20 -23.83 -18.02 -24.37
C THR A 20 -24.05 -19.04 -23.27
N LYS A 21 -24.06 -20.33 -23.63
CA LYS A 21 -24.30 -21.43 -22.69
C LYS A 21 -23.01 -21.82 -21.96
N LEU A 22 -23.02 -21.68 -20.64
CA LEU A 22 -21.90 -21.98 -19.75
C LEU A 22 -22.17 -23.28 -19.01
N ALA A 23 -21.31 -24.29 -19.16
CA ALA A 23 -21.46 -25.60 -18.55
C ALA A 23 -21.06 -25.57 -17.07
N VAL A 24 -21.94 -26.06 -16.20
CA VAL A 24 -21.71 -26.09 -14.74
C VAL A 24 -22.07 -27.45 -14.16
N ASP A 25 -21.17 -28.01 -13.35
CA ASP A 25 -21.43 -29.17 -12.48
C ASP A 25 -21.57 -28.69 -11.03
N ILE A 26 -22.67 -29.06 -10.37
CA ILE A 26 -23.03 -28.66 -9.00
C ILE A 26 -23.11 -29.92 -8.14
N TYR A 27 -22.39 -29.93 -7.03
CA TYR A 27 -22.37 -30.99 -6.03
C TYR A 27 -23.09 -30.48 -4.78
N LEU A 28 -24.18 -31.16 -4.42
CA LEU A 28 -25.07 -30.75 -3.32
C LEU A 28 -24.97 -31.73 -2.14
N PRO A 29 -24.79 -31.23 -0.90
CA PRO A 29 -24.91 -32.07 0.28
C PRO A 29 -26.36 -32.51 0.44
N ILE A 30 -26.60 -33.70 1.00
CA ILE A 30 -27.96 -34.10 1.38
C ILE A 30 -28.35 -33.34 2.64
N SER A 31 -29.19 -32.32 2.48
CA SER A 31 -29.68 -31.44 3.55
C SER A 31 -31.08 -30.96 3.21
N GLU A 32 -31.90 -30.73 4.24
CA GLU A 32 -33.20 -30.04 4.12
C GLU A 32 -33.03 -28.51 4.22
N GLU A 33 -31.88 -28.04 4.70
CA GLU A 33 -31.56 -26.62 4.83
C GLU A 33 -30.93 -26.04 3.57
N ARG A 34 -31.16 -24.75 3.32
CA ARG A 34 -30.45 -23.99 2.28
C ARG A 34 -28.99 -23.79 2.67
N VAL A 35 -28.09 -24.06 1.74
CA VAL A 35 -26.63 -23.99 1.98
C VAL A 35 -25.95 -22.92 1.14
N PRO A 36 -24.89 -22.28 1.64
CA PRO A 36 -24.02 -21.43 0.81
C PRO A 36 -23.31 -22.23 -0.27
N LEU A 37 -22.94 -21.55 -1.36
CA LEU A 37 -22.26 -22.13 -2.51
C LEU A 37 -20.77 -21.73 -2.53
N LEU A 38 -19.89 -22.68 -2.83
CA LEU A 38 -18.50 -22.42 -3.23
C LEU A 38 -18.36 -22.64 -4.74
N LEU A 39 -18.02 -21.61 -5.50
CA LEU A 39 -17.82 -21.68 -6.94
C LEU A 39 -16.33 -21.66 -7.30
N LYS A 40 -15.96 -22.55 -8.23
CA LYS A 40 -14.63 -22.58 -8.85
C LYS A 40 -14.77 -22.52 -10.38
N ALA A 41 -14.19 -21.49 -10.98
CA ALA A 41 -14.31 -21.20 -12.42
C ALA A 41 -12.92 -20.96 -13.03
N GLY A 42 -12.57 -21.73 -14.06
CA GLY A 42 -11.25 -21.66 -14.69
C GLY A 42 -11.16 -22.50 -15.97
N TYR A 43 -9.94 -22.68 -16.46
CA TYR A 43 -9.70 -23.30 -17.77
C TYR A 43 -9.63 -24.83 -17.77
N THR A 44 -9.33 -25.43 -16.62
CA THR A 44 -9.41 -26.90 -16.47
C THR A 44 -10.87 -27.33 -16.53
N SER A 45 -11.16 -28.42 -17.25
CA SER A 45 -12.55 -28.91 -17.35
C SER A 45 -13.13 -29.20 -15.97
N ARG A 46 -14.39 -28.86 -15.77
CA ARG A 46 -15.11 -28.97 -14.49
C ARG A 46 -15.02 -30.36 -13.84
N ARG A 47 -15.04 -31.45 -14.62
CA ARG A 47 -14.92 -32.81 -14.10
C ARG A 47 -13.49 -33.21 -13.74
N MET A 48 -12.51 -32.75 -14.52
CA MET A 48 -11.10 -32.93 -14.18
C MET A 48 -10.75 -32.17 -12.89
N ALA A 49 -11.24 -30.93 -12.76
CA ALA A 49 -11.07 -30.13 -11.55
C ALA A 49 -11.68 -30.81 -10.31
N TYR A 50 -12.89 -31.37 -10.42
CA TYR A 50 -13.51 -32.15 -9.35
C TYR A 50 -12.66 -33.38 -8.97
N GLU A 51 -12.17 -34.15 -9.93
CA GLU A 51 -11.39 -35.35 -9.62
C GLU A 51 -10.03 -35.01 -8.97
N GLN A 52 -9.41 -33.89 -9.34
CA GLN A 52 -8.19 -33.40 -8.71
C GLN A 52 -8.40 -32.96 -7.25
N GLU A 53 -9.60 -32.46 -6.91
CA GLU A 53 -9.91 -31.88 -5.59
C GLU A 53 -10.96 -32.66 -4.80
N LYS A 54 -11.20 -33.91 -5.17
CA LYS A 54 -12.29 -34.75 -4.65
C LYS A 54 -12.37 -34.75 -3.12
N ASP A 55 -11.23 -34.88 -2.45
CA ASP A 55 -11.17 -34.90 -0.99
C ASP A 55 -11.54 -33.54 -0.38
N ALA A 56 -11.13 -32.43 -0.99
CA ALA A 56 -11.53 -31.08 -0.56
C ALA A 56 -13.03 -30.85 -0.77
N VAL A 57 -13.56 -31.25 -1.93
CA VAL A 57 -15.00 -31.15 -2.23
C VAL A 57 -15.83 -31.92 -1.21
N HIS A 58 -15.45 -33.15 -0.86
CA HIS A 58 -16.13 -33.91 0.17
C HIS A 58 -16.09 -33.23 1.54
N ARG A 59 -14.98 -32.57 1.90
CA ARG A 59 -14.88 -31.82 3.16
C ARG A 59 -15.78 -30.58 3.16
N PHE A 60 -15.86 -29.85 2.06
CA PHE A 60 -16.80 -28.72 1.92
C PHE A 60 -18.26 -29.18 2.00
N LEU A 61 -18.62 -30.28 1.32
CA LEU A 61 -19.95 -30.89 1.39
C LEU A 61 -20.30 -31.29 2.84
N ASN A 62 -19.38 -31.94 3.55
CA ASN A 62 -19.55 -32.32 4.95
C ASN A 62 -19.66 -31.11 5.88
N ALA A 63 -19.01 -30.00 5.53
CA ALA A 63 -19.15 -28.73 6.24
C ALA A 63 -20.44 -28.00 5.88
N GLY A 64 -21.32 -28.54 5.02
CA GLY A 64 -22.60 -27.93 4.67
C GLY A 64 -22.50 -26.83 3.61
N TYR A 65 -21.61 -27.00 2.62
CA TYR A 65 -21.52 -26.17 1.43
C TYR A 65 -21.96 -26.95 0.19
N ALA A 66 -22.65 -26.29 -0.73
CA ALA A 66 -22.68 -26.74 -2.11
C ALA A 66 -21.35 -26.35 -2.80
N VAL A 67 -20.91 -27.15 -3.77
CA VAL A 67 -19.70 -26.84 -4.56
C VAL A 67 -20.05 -26.88 -6.04
N ALA A 68 -19.68 -25.84 -6.80
CA ALA A 68 -19.88 -25.80 -8.25
C ALA A 68 -18.56 -25.59 -9.00
N PHE A 69 -18.45 -26.28 -10.13
CA PHE A 69 -17.36 -26.11 -11.09
C PHE A 69 -17.93 -25.64 -12.42
N MET A 70 -17.34 -24.59 -12.98
CA MET A 70 -17.76 -23.98 -14.23
C MET A 70 -16.63 -24.08 -15.26
N ASP A 71 -16.98 -24.53 -16.47
CA ASP A 71 -16.12 -24.31 -17.64
C ASP A 71 -16.29 -22.84 -18.08
N VAL A 72 -15.21 -22.06 -18.14
CA VAL A 72 -15.27 -20.68 -18.66
C VAL A 72 -15.62 -20.65 -20.15
N ARG A 73 -16.01 -19.47 -20.65
CA ARG A 73 -16.39 -19.28 -22.06
C ARG A 73 -15.32 -19.82 -23.00
N GLY A 74 -15.75 -20.57 -24.02
CA GLY A 74 -14.82 -21.15 -24.99
C GLY A 74 -13.92 -22.26 -24.44
N SER A 75 -14.22 -22.84 -23.27
CA SER A 75 -13.52 -23.99 -22.70
C SER A 75 -14.48 -25.15 -22.40
N GLY A 76 -13.96 -26.38 -22.36
CA GLY A 76 -14.71 -27.57 -21.97
C GLY A 76 -15.99 -27.76 -22.79
N ALA A 77 -17.15 -27.82 -22.13
CA ALA A 77 -18.44 -27.90 -22.82
C ALA A 77 -19.17 -26.56 -22.93
N SER A 78 -18.58 -25.47 -22.43
CA SER A 78 -19.12 -24.12 -22.57
C SER A 78 -19.00 -23.61 -24.00
N PHE A 79 -20.04 -22.94 -24.46
CA PHE A 79 -20.12 -22.32 -25.78
C PHE A 79 -19.26 -21.05 -25.84
N GLY A 80 -19.17 -20.47 -27.03
CA GLY A 80 -18.46 -19.23 -27.30
C GLY A 80 -16.97 -19.45 -27.60
N THR A 81 -16.23 -18.35 -27.61
CA THR A 81 -14.80 -18.30 -27.89
C THR A 81 -14.09 -17.51 -26.80
N ASN A 82 -12.79 -17.77 -26.63
CA ASN A 82 -11.92 -16.95 -25.78
C ASN A 82 -10.77 -16.34 -26.57
N ASP A 83 -10.31 -15.18 -26.08
CA ASP A 83 -9.21 -14.42 -26.65
C ASP A 83 -7.87 -14.89 -26.05
N GLY A 84 -7.73 -16.17 -25.69
CA GLY A 84 -6.53 -16.74 -25.06
C GLY A 84 -6.75 -17.02 -23.57
N PHE A 85 -6.06 -16.28 -22.70
CA PHE A 85 -6.12 -16.50 -21.24
C PHE A 85 -7.36 -15.95 -20.49
N PHE A 86 -7.77 -14.70 -20.70
CA PHE A 86 -9.05 -14.15 -20.23
C PHE A 86 -9.45 -13.03 -21.19
N GLY A 87 -10.75 -12.76 -21.31
CA GLY A 87 -11.34 -11.74 -22.15
C GLY A 87 -12.32 -10.82 -21.41
N LEU A 88 -12.99 -9.95 -22.17
CA LEU A 88 -13.87 -8.89 -21.64
C LEU A 88 -15.18 -9.41 -21.02
N TYR A 89 -15.51 -10.69 -21.21
CA TYR A 89 -16.77 -11.29 -20.79
C TYR A 89 -16.63 -12.20 -19.56
N ASP A 90 -15.45 -12.73 -19.25
CA ASP A 90 -15.29 -13.78 -18.23
C ASP A 90 -15.80 -13.35 -16.85
N GLY A 91 -15.44 -12.15 -16.39
CA GLY A 91 -15.95 -11.63 -15.12
C GLY A 91 -17.48 -11.52 -15.07
N LYS A 92 -18.10 -11.11 -16.19
CA LYS A 92 -19.57 -10.94 -16.32
C LYS A 92 -20.28 -12.29 -16.39
N ASP A 93 -19.69 -13.25 -17.09
CA ASP A 93 -20.19 -14.61 -17.21
C ASP A 93 -20.16 -15.31 -15.84
N ILE A 94 -19.05 -15.20 -15.12
CA ILE A 94 -18.91 -15.74 -13.77
C ILE A 94 -19.90 -15.06 -12.82
N LYS A 95 -20.04 -13.73 -12.87
CA LYS A 95 -21.08 -12.99 -12.10
C LYS A 95 -22.46 -13.56 -12.36
N LYS A 96 -22.81 -13.78 -13.64
CA LYS A 96 -24.11 -14.32 -14.04
C LYS A 96 -24.34 -15.71 -13.46
N VAL A 97 -23.32 -16.57 -13.46
CA VAL A 97 -23.39 -17.91 -12.84
C VAL A 97 -23.55 -17.81 -11.32
N CYS A 98 -22.77 -16.97 -10.63
CA CYS A 98 -22.94 -16.72 -9.19
C CYS A 98 -24.37 -16.30 -8.86
N ASP A 99 -24.89 -15.26 -9.54
CA ASP A 99 -26.21 -14.69 -9.24
C ASP A 99 -27.35 -15.68 -9.58
N THR A 100 -27.19 -16.49 -10.65
CA THR A 100 -28.19 -17.50 -11.03
C THR A 100 -28.23 -18.63 -10.03
N LEU A 101 -27.08 -19.15 -9.62
CA LEU A 101 -27.01 -20.25 -8.64
C LEU A 101 -27.42 -19.80 -7.24
N ALA A 102 -27.13 -18.55 -6.87
CA ALA A 102 -27.56 -17.98 -5.60
C ALA A 102 -29.09 -17.89 -5.47
N ALA A 103 -29.81 -17.78 -6.60
CA ALA A 103 -31.27 -17.72 -6.63
C ALA A 103 -31.95 -19.10 -6.56
N GLU A 104 -31.19 -20.20 -6.66
CA GLU A 104 -31.75 -21.55 -6.60
C GLU A 104 -32.33 -21.88 -5.22
N GLN A 105 -33.37 -22.72 -5.17
CA GLN A 105 -34.11 -22.99 -3.93
C GLN A 105 -33.28 -23.68 -2.83
N TRP A 106 -32.20 -24.36 -3.21
CA TRP A 106 -31.26 -25.01 -2.29
C TRP A 106 -30.16 -24.05 -1.78
N CYS A 107 -29.95 -22.91 -2.43
CA CYS A 107 -28.88 -21.99 -2.07
C CYS A 107 -29.35 -21.00 -1.01
N SER A 108 -28.46 -20.62 -0.08
CA SER A 108 -28.74 -19.57 0.91
C SER A 108 -28.71 -18.15 0.33
N GLY A 109 -28.39 -17.98 -0.96
CA GLY A 109 -28.17 -16.69 -1.61
C GLY A 109 -26.74 -16.18 -1.51
N LYS A 110 -25.84 -16.90 -0.83
CA LYS A 110 -24.45 -16.49 -0.58
C LYS A 110 -23.47 -17.41 -1.29
N VAL A 111 -22.59 -16.79 -2.05
CA VAL A 111 -21.53 -17.45 -2.82
C VAL A 111 -20.17 -17.05 -2.27
N GLY A 112 -19.29 -18.03 -2.13
CA GLY A 112 -17.85 -17.84 -1.99
C GLY A 112 -17.11 -18.41 -3.20
N MET A 113 -15.91 -17.92 -3.45
CA MET A 113 -15.03 -18.46 -4.49
C MET A 113 -13.64 -18.73 -3.95
N TYR A 114 -12.94 -19.70 -4.57
CA TYR A 114 -11.57 -20.05 -4.22
C TYR A 114 -10.80 -20.65 -5.41
N GLY A 115 -9.47 -20.62 -5.31
CA GLY A 115 -8.56 -21.31 -6.24
C GLY A 115 -7.32 -20.48 -6.58
N GLY A 116 -6.29 -21.18 -7.06
CA GLY A 116 -5.00 -20.60 -7.44
C GLY A 116 -4.88 -20.30 -8.93
N SER A 117 -3.93 -19.42 -9.28
CA SER A 117 -3.55 -19.14 -10.67
C SER A 117 -4.74 -18.63 -11.50
N ASN A 118 -5.11 -19.30 -12.58
CA ASN A 118 -6.29 -18.93 -13.40
C ASN A 118 -7.59 -18.88 -12.58
N TYR A 119 -7.80 -19.80 -11.63
CA TYR A 119 -8.97 -19.74 -10.74
C TYR A 119 -8.90 -18.53 -9.79
N GLY A 120 -7.69 -18.09 -9.44
CA GLY A 120 -7.46 -16.88 -8.66
C GLY A 120 -7.85 -15.63 -9.45
N MET A 121 -7.39 -15.53 -10.70
CA MET A 121 -7.69 -14.39 -11.56
C MET A 121 -9.20 -14.30 -11.90
N SER A 122 -9.88 -15.43 -12.12
CA SER A 122 -11.35 -15.48 -12.25
C SER A 122 -12.08 -14.79 -11.08
N GLN A 123 -11.56 -14.97 -9.85
CA GLN A 123 -12.13 -14.34 -8.66
C GLN A 123 -11.94 -12.83 -8.67
N GLU A 124 -10.76 -12.35 -9.05
CA GLU A 124 -10.48 -10.91 -9.12
C GLU A 124 -11.36 -10.23 -10.18
N LEU A 125 -11.49 -10.84 -11.36
CA LEU A 125 -12.36 -10.36 -12.43
C LEU A 125 -13.81 -10.22 -11.98
N VAL A 126 -14.37 -11.24 -11.32
CA VAL A 126 -15.76 -11.18 -10.86
C VAL A 126 -15.96 -10.21 -9.68
N LEU A 127 -14.97 -10.06 -8.79
CA LEU A 127 -15.02 -9.05 -7.72
C LEU A 127 -15.22 -7.63 -8.30
N ALA A 128 -14.56 -7.32 -9.43
CA ALA A 128 -14.67 -6.03 -10.11
C ALA A 128 -16.04 -5.79 -10.80
N GLU A 129 -16.84 -6.83 -10.98
CA GLU A 129 -18.20 -6.76 -11.53
C GLU A 129 -19.27 -6.60 -10.42
N GLU A 130 -18.86 -6.54 -9.15
CA GLU A 130 -19.71 -6.29 -7.96
C GLU A 130 -20.98 -7.18 -7.90
N PRO A 131 -20.85 -8.53 -7.99
CA PRO A 131 -21.97 -9.47 -7.83
C PRO A 131 -22.72 -9.28 -6.51
N ASP A 132 -24.05 -9.32 -6.58
CA ASP A 132 -24.88 -9.26 -5.38
C ASP A 132 -24.82 -10.55 -4.55
N SER A 133 -24.41 -11.64 -5.17
CA SER A 133 -24.35 -12.96 -4.55
C SER A 133 -23.01 -13.30 -3.90
N LEU A 134 -21.92 -12.58 -4.22
CA LEU A 134 -20.57 -12.93 -3.73
C LEU A 134 -20.27 -12.22 -2.41
N TYR A 135 -19.90 -13.02 -1.41
CA TYR A 135 -19.61 -12.54 -0.06
C TYR A 135 -18.17 -12.82 0.38
N ALA A 136 -17.48 -13.76 -0.28
CA ALA A 136 -16.13 -14.17 0.11
C ALA A 136 -15.32 -14.65 -1.11
N ALA A 137 -14.04 -14.29 -1.18
CA ALA A 137 -13.12 -14.75 -2.23
C ALA A 137 -11.73 -15.05 -1.66
N ILE A 138 -11.06 -16.07 -2.20
CA ILE A 138 -9.71 -16.47 -1.83
C ILE A 138 -8.84 -16.56 -3.10
N PRO A 139 -8.45 -15.42 -3.70
CA PRO A 139 -7.55 -15.39 -4.84
C PRO A 139 -6.14 -15.82 -4.40
N CYS A 140 -5.64 -16.92 -4.98
CA CYS A 140 -4.32 -17.48 -4.68
C CYS A 140 -3.37 -17.35 -5.88
N ASP A 141 -2.13 -16.90 -5.62
CA ASP A 141 -1.00 -16.88 -6.57
C ASP A 141 -1.41 -16.45 -8.00
N CYS A 142 -2.04 -15.28 -8.07
CA CYS A 142 -2.53 -14.66 -9.29
C CYS A 142 -2.19 -13.17 -9.28
N SER A 143 -2.31 -12.49 -10.41
CA SER A 143 -2.07 -11.05 -10.51
C SER A 143 -3.32 -10.30 -10.94
N MET A 144 -3.65 -9.26 -10.18
CA MET A 144 -4.69 -8.28 -10.53
C MET A 144 -4.28 -7.41 -11.73
N ASP A 145 -2.98 -7.42 -12.03
CA ASP A 145 -2.31 -6.67 -13.06
C ASP A 145 -1.43 -7.62 -13.87
N ILE A 146 -2.03 -8.25 -14.87
CA ILE A 146 -1.34 -9.20 -15.74
C ILE A 146 -0.18 -8.55 -16.53
N TYR A 147 -0.21 -7.21 -16.67
CA TYR A 147 0.88 -6.48 -17.31
C TYR A 147 2.17 -6.59 -16.49
N ASP A 148 2.10 -6.43 -15.17
CA ASP A 148 3.27 -6.55 -14.29
C ASP A 148 3.80 -7.98 -14.21
N GLN A 149 2.92 -8.98 -14.37
CA GLN A 149 3.31 -10.38 -14.42
C GLN A 149 4.05 -10.74 -15.74
N ASN A 150 3.49 -10.33 -16.89
CA ASN A 150 4.02 -10.67 -18.22
C ASN A 150 5.10 -9.69 -18.72
N TYR A 151 5.09 -8.45 -18.22
CA TYR A 151 5.99 -7.36 -18.56
C TYR A 151 6.49 -6.65 -17.28
N PRO A 152 7.13 -7.35 -16.32
CA PRO A 152 7.63 -6.74 -15.09
C PRO A 152 8.48 -5.51 -15.38
N ASN A 153 7.97 -4.34 -14.99
CA ASN A 153 8.52 -3.02 -15.34
C ASN A 153 8.96 -2.92 -16.82
N GLY A 154 8.16 -3.48 -17.74
CA GLY A 154 8.38 -3.47 -19.18
C GLY A 154 9.21 -4.61 -19.76
N VAL A 155 9.83 -5.47 -18.96
CA VAL A 155 10.62 -6.61 -19.48
C VAL A 155 9.71 -7.70 -19.99
N SER A 156 9.64 -7.89 -21.31
CA SER A 156 8.73 -8.84 -21.94
C SER A 156 9.13 -10.29 -21.71
N TYR A 157 8.33 -11.01 -20.92
CA TYR A 157 8.38 -12.49 -20.83
C TYR A 157 7.64 -13.17 -21.99
N MET A 158 6.81 -12.42 -22.73
CA MET A 158 6.19 -12.89 -23.96
C MET A 158 7.28 -13.07 -25.02
N THR A 159 7.67 -14.32 -25.25
CA THR A 159 8.62 -14.72 -26.31
C THR A 159 7.83 -15.25 -27.53
N HIS A 160 8.45 -15.21 -28.70
CA HIS A 160 7.86 -15.63 -29.99
C HIS A 160 7.48 -17.14 -30.08
N GLY A 161 7.40 -17.89 -28.97
CA GLY A 161 7.23 -19.34 -28.92
C GLY A 161 6.10 -19.88 -28.03
N ILE A 162 5.24 -19.04 -27.43
CA ILE A 162 4.10 -19.51 -26.63
C ILE A 162 2.85 -19.58 -27.52
N ALA A 163 2.85 -20.50 -28.49
CA ALA A 163 1.66 -20.76 -29.29
C ALA A 163 1.66 -22.21 -29.78
N GLU A 164 1.16 -23.12 -28.95
CA GLU A 164 0.62 -24.36 -29.46
C GLU A 164 -0.83 -24.10 -29.88
N SER A 165 -1.23 -24.64 -31.04
CA SER A 165 -2.64 -24.60 -31.45
C SER A 165 -3.50 -25.24 -30.36
N PRO A 166 -4.64 -24.65 -29.99
CA PRO A 166 -5.50 -25.23 -28.97
C PRO A 166 -5.86 -26.67 -29.36
N GLN A 167 -5.62 -27.62 -28.45
CA GLN A 167 -6.18 -28.96 -28.62
C GLN A 167 -7.69 -28.85 -28.44
N VAL A 168 -8.42 -28.93 -29.56
CA VAL A 168 -9.89 -28.92 -29.54
C VAL A 168 -10.36 -30.32 -29.14
N LEU A 169 -10.46 -30.53 -27.82
CA LEU A 169 -11.04 -31.73 -27.24
C LEU A 169 -12.55 -31.55 -27.07
N LEU A 170 -13.30 -32.63 -27.24
CA LEU A 170 -14.70 -32.63 -26.85
C LEU A 170 -14.77 -32.52 -25.32
N GLY A 171 -15.29 -31.40 -24.82
CA GLY A 171 -15.51 -31.23 -23.39
C GLY A 171 -16.52 -32.23 -22.83
N ASP A 172 -16.45 -32.44 -21.52
CA ASP A 172 -17.41 -33.26 -20.79
C ASP A 172 -18.85 -32.77 -21.02
N PRO A 173 -19.78 -33.55 -21.63
CA PRO A 173 -21.13 -33.06 -21.90
C PRO A 173 -21.93 -32.83 -20.61
N VAL A 174 -22.84 -31.86 -20.58
CA VAL A 174 -23.81 -31.69 -19.47
C VAL A 174 -24.88 -32.79 -19.52
N ASP A 175 -25.62 -33.01 -18.42
CA ASP A 175 -26.57 -34.13 -18.34
C ASP A 175 -27.77 -33.99 -19.30
N GLU A 176 -28.08 -32.77 -19.74
CA GLU A 176 -29.08 -32.47 -20.76
C GLU A 176 -28.60 -32.66 -22.21
N ASP A 177 -27.31 -32.95 -22.44
CA ASP A 177 -26.77 -33.23 -23.78
C ASP A 177 -26.94 -34.71 -24.15
N PRO A 178 -27.82 -35.06 -25.11
CA PRO A 178 -28.19 -36.44 -25.36
C PRO A 178 -27.01 -37.24 -25.94
N GLY A 179 -26.63 -38.30 -25.21
CA GLY A 179 -25.68 -39.29 -25.69
C GLY A 179 -26.29 -40.23 -26.75
N PRO A 180 -25.45 -40.93 -27.52
CA PRO A 180 -23.98 -40.91 -27.49
C PRO A 180 -23.35 -39.77 -28.32
N ASP A 181 -24.16 -39.00 -29.05
CA ASP A 181 -23.65 -38.05 -30.05
C ASP A 181 -23.24 -36.70 -29.46
N TYR A 182 -23.79 -36.32 -28.30
CA TYR A 182 -23.47 -35.08 -27.56
C TYR A 182 -23.41 -33.84 -28.47
N PRO A 183 -24.51 -33.52 -29.19
CA PRO A 183 -24.53 -32.46 -30.19
C PRO A 183 -24.16 -31.09 -29.64
N MET A 184 -24.46 -30.79 -28.36
CA MET A 184 -24.15 -29.47 -27.78
C MET A 184 -22.66 -29.32 -27.47
N ALA A 185 -22.04 -30.32 -26.84
CA ALA A 185 -20.59 -30.31 -26.59
C ALA A 185 -19.79 -30.26 -27.90
N ARG A 186 -20.25 -30.94 -28.96
CA ARG A 186 -19.61 -30.86 -30.29
C ARG A 186 -19.76 -29.48 -30.92
N ALA A 187 -20.91 -28.83 -30.74
CA ALA A 187 -21.11 -27.47 -31.22
C ALA A 187 -20.17 -26.48 -30.50
N ALA A 188 -20.02 -26.61 -29.18
CA ALA A 188 -19.06 -25.83 -28.40
C ALA A 188 -17.62 -26.05 -28.90
N ALA A 189 -17.18 -27.31 -29.02
CA ALA A 189 -15.84 -27.64 -29.54
C ALA A 189 -15.59 -27.05 -30.95
N LYS A 190 -16.60 -26.98 -31.81
CA LYS A 190 -16.48 -26.33 -33.12
C LYS A 190 -16.23 -24.81 -33.00
N MET A 191 -16.84 -24.14 -32.02
CA MET A 191 -16.58 -22.72 -31.76
C MET A 191 -15.14 -22.51 -31.29
N HIS A 192 -14.63 -23.40 -30.43
CA HIS A 192 -13.28 -23.31 -29.85
C HIS A 192 -12.15 -23.35 -30.88
N MET A 193 -12.42 -23.80 -32.12
CA MET A 193 -11.46 -23.68 -33.23
C MET A 193 -11.08 -22.23 -33.56
N SER A 194 -11.86 -21.25 -33.09
CA SER A 194 -11.57 -19.81 -33.25
C SER A 194 -10.92 -19.19 -32.01
N ASN A 195 -10.60 -19.98 -30.97
CA ASN A 195 -9.90 -19.48 -29.80
C ASN A 195 -8.47 -19.09 -30.14
N LEU A 196 -7.98 -18.03 -29.50
CA LEU A 196 -6.55 -17.77 -29.48
C LEU A 196 -5.83 -18.77 -28.55
N PRO A 197 -4.56 -19.11 -28.82
CA PRO A 197 -3.74 -19.87 -27.89
C PRO A 197 -3.61 -19.21 -26.52
N PHE A 198 -3.22 -20.00 -25.51
CA PHE A 198 -2.97 -19.51 -24.17
C PHE A 198 -1.98 -18.32 -24.17
N LEU A 199 -2.39 -17.20 -23.55
CA LEU A 199 -1.67 -15.92 -23.50
C LEU A 199 -1.45 -15.19 -24.85
N ALA A 200 -2.00 -15.67 -25.96
CA ALA A 200 -1.78 -15.04 -27.27
C ALA A 200 -2.41 -13.64 -27.42
N GLN A 201 -3.26 -13.19 -26.50
CA GLN A 201 -3.65 -11.76 -26.44
C GLN A 201 -2.52 -10.82 -25.99
N TYR A 202 -1.41 -11.36 -25.48
CA TYR A 202 -0.27 -10.60 -25.01
C TYR A 202 0.89 -10.80 -25.99
N LEU A 203 1.26 -9.74 -26.71
CA LEU A 203 2.31 -9.77 -27.72
C LEU A 203 3.66 -9.33 -27.15
N PRO A 204 4.79 -9.83 -27.69
CA PRO A 204 6.11 -9.36 -27.29
C PRO A 204 6.21 -7.84 -27.30
N ASN A 205 6.82 -7.26 -26.26
CA ASN A 205 7.09 -5.82 -26.14
C ASN A 205 5.88 -4.88 -26.10
N MET A 206 4.66 -5.37 -25.85
CA MET A 206 3.49 -4.49 -25.69
C MET A 206 3.67 -3.45 -24.58
N TYR A 207 3.25 -2.22 -24.87
CA TYR A 207 2.91 -1.24 -23.84
C TYR A 207 1.54 -1.57 -23.25
N ARG A 208 1.30 -1.12 -22.02
CA ARG A 208 0.01 -1.32 -21.33
C ARG A 208 -1.17 -0.78 -22.16
N ASP A 209 -0.98 0.35 -22.83
CA ASP A 209 -1.98 1.02 -23.66
C ASP A 209 -2.03 0.57 -25.13
N SER A 210 -1.30 -0.49 -25.49
CA SER A 210 -1.28 -1.04 -26.85
C SER A 210 -2.59 -1.73 -27.21
N ILE A 211 -3.11 -1.43 -28.39
CA ILE A 211 -4.26 -2.14 -28.99
C ILE A 211 -3.72 -3.41 -29.65
N HIS A 212 -4.31 -4.56 -29.34
CA HIS A 212 -3.98 -5.81 -30.02
C HIS A 212 -4.51 -5.75 -31.46
N PRO A 213 -3.66 -6.02 -32.48
CA PRO A 213 -4.01 -5.83 -33.90
C PRO A 213 -5.24 -6.64 -34.33
N ASP A 214 -5.38 -7.88 -33.85
CA ASP A 214 -6.48 -8.77 -34.24
C ASP A 214 -7.73 -8.65 -33.35
N LEU A 215 -7.59 -8.16 -32.11
CA LEU A 215 -8.69 -8.12 -31.14
C LEU A 215 -9.34 -6.73 -31.07
N GLY A 216 -8.63 -5.67 -31.46
CA GLY A 216 -9.16 -4.31 -31.51
C GLY A 216 -9.35 -3.62 -30.15
N TYR A 217 -8.95 -4.25 -29.04
CA TYR A 217 -8.96 -3.67 -27.70
C TYR A 217 -7.57 -3.75 -27.03
N LYS A 218 -7.42 -3.18 -25.83
CA LYS A 218 -6.16 -3.09 -25.08
C LYS A 218 -6.12 -4.14 -23.97
N PRO A 219 -5.61 -5.37 -24.22
CA PRO A 219 -5.73 -6.47 -23.27
C PRO A 219 -5.04 -6.22 -21.93
N ASN A 220 -4.01 -5.38 -21.87
CA ASN A 220 -3.31 -5.02 -20.64
C ASN A 220 -4.01 -3.92 -19.81
N LEU A 221 -5.10 -3.33 -20.31
CA LEU A 221 -5.93 -2.33 -19.61
C LEU A 221 -7.37 -2.80 -19.41
N ASP A 222 -7.98 -3.36 -20.45
CA ASP A 222 -9.41 -3.61 -20.47
C ASP A 222 -9.80 -4.87 -19.68
N ILE A 223 -8.90 -5.86 -19.62
CA ILE A 223 -9.10 -7.12 -18.89
C ILE A 223 -8.72 -7.00 -17.39
N PRO A 224 -7.52 -6.54 -17.01
CA PRO A 224 -7.08 -6.54 -15.62
C PRO A 224 -7.94 -5.65 -14.74
N VAL A 225 -8.00 -5.96 -13.45
CA VAL A 225 -8.87 -5.22 -12.51
C VAL A 225 -8.19 -4.00 -11.91
N TRP A 226 -6.93 -3.72 -12.28
CA TRP A 226 -6.11 -2.64 -11.75
C TRP A 226 -6.80 -1.27 -11.78
N GLU A 227 -7.49 -0.91 -12.87
CA GLU A 227 -8.22 0.37 -12.94
C GLU A 227 -9.59 0.34 -12.24
N LYS A 228 -10.06 -0.84 -11.83
CA LYS A 228 -11.36 -1.08 -11.19
C LYS A 228 -11.23 -1.44 -9.72
N MET A 229 -10.05 -1.28 -9.13
CA MET A 229 -9.75 -1.74 -7.76
C MET A 229 -10.65 -1.13 -6.67
N ASP A 230 -11.08 0.12 -6.84
CA ASP A 230 -12.00 0.77 -5.90
C ASP A 230 -13.37 0.06 -5.83
N ARG A 231 -13.81 -0.59 -6.92
CA ARG A 231 -15.03 -1.41 -6.90
C ARG A 231 -14.91 -2.56 -5.92
N ILE A 232 -13.73 -3.16 -5.83
CA ILE A 232 -13.43 -4.27 -4.93
C ILE A 232 -13.25 -3.75 -3.50
N ARG A 233 -12.45 -2.69 -3.31
CA ARG A 233 -12.21 -2.06 -2.00
C ARG A 233 -13.49 -1.61 -1.28
N PHE A 234 -14.44 -1.08 -2.04
CA PHE A 234 -15.73 -0.61 -1.54
C PHE A 234 -16.86 -1.61 -1.80
N GLY A 235 -16.53 -2.80 -2.30
CA GLY A 235 -17.46 -3.91 -2.46
C GLY A 235 -17.76 -4.59 -1.12
N LYS A 236 -18.73 -5.51 -1.13
CA LYS A 236 -19.16 -6.25 0.07
C LYS A 236 -18.42 -7.55 0.34
N ALA A 237 -17.74 -8.10 -0.67
CA ALA A 237 -17.06 -9.38 -0.54
C ALA A 237 -15.79 -9.23 0.31
N PHE A 238 -15.60 -10.15 1.25
CA PHE A 238 -14.36 -10.26 2.02
C PHE A 238 -13.33 -11.04 1.21
N VAL A 239 -12.09 -10.54 1.17
CA VAL A 239 -11.01 -11.15 0.38
C VAL A 239 -9.93 -11.72 1.30
N TRP A 240 -9.52 -12.95 1.04
CA TRP A 240 -8.33 -13.55 1.62
C TRP A 240 -7.26 -13.77 0.54
N HIS A 241 -6.28 -12.88 0.53
CA HIS A 241 -5.15 -12.90 -0.38
C HIS A 241 -4.19 -14.01 0.01
N THR A 242 -3.93 -14.93 -0.91
CA THR A 242 -2.98 -16.03 -0.69
C THR A 242 -1.81 -15.89 -1.65
N GLY A 243 -0.61 -15.72 -1.12
CA GLY A 243 0.63 -15.57 -1.87
C GLY A 243 1.72 -16.56 -1.45
N ALA A 244 2.66 -16.78 -2.35
CA ALA A 244 3.80 -17.68 -2.18
C ALA A 244 5.11 -16.92 -2.43
N TRP A 245 6.11 -17.03 -1.54
CA TRP A 245 7.38 -16.27 -1.68
C TRP A 245 8.11 -16.51 -3.00
N PHE A 246 7.92 -17.67 -3.62
CA PHE A 246 8.58 -18.06 -4.87
C PHE A 246 7.65 -18.01 -6.08
N ASP A 247 6.54 -17.26 -5.96
CA ASP A 247 5.63 -16.94 -7.05
C ASP A 247 5.84 -15.48 -7.51
N PRO A 248 5.76 -15.17 -8.82
CA PRO A 248 5.87 -13.79 -9.31
C PRO A 248 4.63 -12.93 -9.01
N GLY A 249 3.59 -13.48 -8.39
CA GLY A 249 2.40 -12.76 -7.91
C GLY A 249 2.45 -12.38 -6.43
N CYS A 250 3.52 -12.72 -5.69
CA CYS A 250 3.61 -12.48 -4.24
C CYS A 250 3.50 -10.99 -3.89
N THR A 251 4.30 -10.14 -4.55
CA THR A 251 4.23 -8.69 -4.38
C THR A 251 2.84 -8.16 -4.76
N ASN A 252 2.22 -8.74 -5.77
CA ASN A 252 0.87 -8.40 -6.18
C ASN A 252 -0.20 -8.73 -5.11
N LYS A 253 -0.05 -9.85 -4.38
CA LYS A 253 -0.92 -10.18 -3.24
C LYS A 253 -0.76 -9.23 -2.06
N ILE A 254 0.45 -8.70 -1.85
CA ILE A 254 0.64 -7.62 -0.88
C ILE A 254 -0.06 -6.34 -1.37
N LEU A 255 0.08 -5.97 -2.65
CA LEU A 255 -0.57 -4.78 -3.23
C LEU A 255 -2.10 -4.82 -3.16
N THR A 256 -2.70 -5.94 -3.58
CA THR A 256 -4.14 -6.19 -3.47
C THR A 256 -4.60 -6.12 -2.01
N TYR A 257 -3.89 -6.73 -1.05
CA TYR A 257 -4.19 -6.61 0.38
C TYR A 257 -4.15 -5.16 0.87
N LYS A 258 -3.10 -4.40 0.52
CA LYS A 258 -2.98 -2.99 0.95
C LYS A 258 -4.13 -2.14 0.45
N HIS A 259 -4.66 -2.44 -0.73
CA HIS A 259 -5.75 -1.64 -1.29
C HIS A 259 -7.15 -2.15 -0.91
N TRP A 260 -7.42 -3.45 -1.02
CA TRP A 260 -8.74 -4.05 -0.77
C TRP A 260 -9.01 -4.29 0.72
N GLY A 261 -7.96 -4.45 1.53
CA GLY A 261 -8.07 -4.97 2.90
C GLY A 261 -8.33 -6.48 2.90
N GLY A 262 -8.91 -7.00 3.98
CA GLY A 262 -9.16 -8.42 4.17
C GLY A 262 -8.03 -9.13 4.93
N LYS A 263 -7.74 -10.39 4.55
CA LYS A 263 -6.65 -11.19 5.14
C LYS A 263 -5.56 -11.47 4.12
N LEU A 264 -4.31 -11.62 4.55
CA LEU A 264 -3.16 -11.93 3.72
C LEU A 264 -2.40 -13.11 4.33
N ILE A 265 -2.16 -14.15 3.53
CA ILE A 265 -1.27 -15.25 3.89
C ILE A 265 -0.12 -15.39 2.90
N LEU A 266 1.12 -15.47 3.40
CA LEU A 266 2.33 -15.59 2.59
C LEU A 266 3.18 -16.77 3.07
N GLY A 267 3.25 -17.83 2.28
CA GLY A 267 3.98 -19.06 2.66
C GLY A 267 5.26 -19.29 1.87
N PRO A 268 6.11 -20.26 2.31
CA PRO A 268 7.39 -20.57 1.69
C PRO A 268 7.23 -21.47 0.46
N TRP A 269 6.22 -21.17 -0.35
CA TRP A 269 5.76 -22.02 -1.43
C TRP A 269 6.26 -21.52 -2.79
N MET A 270 6.25 -22.42 -3.77
CA MET A 270 6.23 -22.08 -5.19
C MET A 270 4.78 -21.80 -5.63
N HIS A 271 4.57 -21.46 -6.91
CA HIS A 271 3.25 -21.20 -7.48
C HIS A 271 2.20 -22.24 -7.10
N THR A 272 1.09 -21.81 -6.50
CA THR A 272 -0.04 -22.62 -6.01
C THR A 272 0.33 -23.66 -4.93
N GLY A 273 1.51 -23.54 -4.34
CA GLY A 273 2.06 -24.54 -3.43
C GLY A 273 1.32 -24.68 -2.10
N ILE A 274 0.41 -23.76 -1.76
CA ILE A 274 -0.50 -23.93 -0.60
C ILE A 274 -1.38 -25.18 -0.71
N TYR A 275 -1.71 -25.61 -1.93
CA TYR A 275 -2.54 -26.80 -2.19
C TYR A 275 -1.76 -28.11 -2.11
N HIS A 276 -0.45 -28.05 -1.84
CA HIS A 276 0.46 -29.17 -1.86
C HIS A 276 1.23 -29.30 -0.54
N GLU A 277 1.77 -30.49 -0.29
CA GLU A 277 2.66 -30.70 0.84
C GLU A 277 3.99 -29.97 0.59
N CYS A 278 4.36 -29.08 1.51
CA CYS A 278 5.64 -28.39 1.54
C CYS A 278 6.60 -29.17 2.44
N ARG A 279 7.49 -29.96 1.83
CA ARG A 279 8.44 -30.83 2.54
C ARG A 279 9.77 -30.15 2.83
N GLU A 280 10.09 -29.13 2.04
CA GLU A 280 11.33 -28.37 2.10
C GLU A 280 11.40 -27.47 3.34
N TYR A 281 10.25 -27.02 3.84
CA TYR A 281 10.15 -26.11 4.98
C TYR A 281 9.28 -26.74 6.08
N PRO A 282 9.89 -27.30 7.14
CA PRO A 282 9.18 -27.83 8.31
C PRO A 282 8.11 -26.88 8.84
N GLY A 283 6.87 -27.35 8.95
CA GLY A 283 5.73 -26.53 9.39
C GLY A 283 5.17 -25.57 8.32
N GLY A 284 5.73 -25.54 7.11
CA GLY A 284 5.25 -24.74 5.98
C GLY A 284 3.99 -25.30 5.30
N THR A 285 3.62 -26.56 5.55
CA THR A 285 2.36 -27.15 5.05
C THR A 285 1.18 -26.71 5.92
N LEU A 286 0.09 -26.27 5.29
CA LEU A 286 -1.17 -25.96 5.96
C LEU A 286 -2.28 -26.90 5.50
N ASP A 287 -3.22 -27.21 6.39
CA ASP A 287 -4.50 -27.82 5.99
C ASP A 287 -5.40 -26.75 5.36
N TRP A 288 -5.10 -26.41 4.10
CA TRP A 288 -5.76 -25.32 3.38
C TRP A 288 -7.28 -25.46 3.33
N VAL A 289 -7.81 -26.69 3.27
CA VAL A 289 -9.26 -26.92 3.22
C VAL A 289 -9.90 -26.52 4.54
N GLN A 290 -9.26 -26.84 5.68
CA GLN A 290 -9.76 -26.44 7.00
C GLN A 290 -9.71 -24.94 7.18
N GLU A 291 -8.60 -24.33 6.77
CA GLU A 291 -8.40 -22.88 6.75
C GLU A 291 -9.51 -22.19 5.94
N TYR A 292 -9.81 -22.69 4.73
CA TYR A 292 -10.87 -22.14 3.88
C TYR A 292 -12.27 -22.35 4.49
N ILE A 293 -12.53 -23.49 5.14
CA ILE A 293 -13.79 -23.72 5.86
C ILE A 293 -13.96 -22.68 6.98
N HIS A 294 -12.94 -22.39 7.79
CA HIS A 294 -13.03 -21.35 8.82
C HIS A 294 -13.37 -19.97 8.22
N PHE A 295 -12.69 -19.59 7.14
CA PHE A 295 -12.97 -18.34 6.45
C PHE A 295 -14.39 -18.28 5.88
N PHE A 296 -14.84 -19.33 5.18
CA PHE A 296 -16.19 -19.35 4.63
C PHE A 296 -17.28 -19.44 5.71
N ASP A 297 -17.03 -20.14 6.82
CA ASP A 297 -17.97 -20.20 7.95
C ASP A 297 -18.16 -18.82 8.56
N ALA A 298 -17.07 -18.07 8.74
CA ALA A 298 -17.11 -16.71 9.22
C ALA A 298 -17.95 -15.81 8.29
N TYR A 299 -17.80 -15.86 6.97
CA TYR A 299 -18.41 -14.85 6.08
C TYR A 299 -19.68 -15.28 5.34
N LEU A 300 -19.86 -16.58 5.06
CA LEU A 300 -21.03 -17.09 4.32
C LEU A 300 -22.13 -17.60 5.24
N LYS A 301 -21.79 -18.11 6.43
CA LYS A 301 -22.79 -18.61 7.40
C LYS A 301 -23.17 -17.60 8.47
N GLU A 302 -22.58 -16.40 8.45
CA GLU A 302 -22.86 -15.30 9.41
C GLU A 302 -22.72 -15.71 10.88
N LYS A 303 -21.91 -16.73 11.17
CA LYS A 303 -21.58 -17.07 12.55
C LYS A 303 -20.57 -16.05 13.06
N GLU A 304 -20.85 -15.49 14.24
CA GLU A 304 -19.83 -14.79 15.03
C GLU A 304 -18.70 -15.79 15.28
N ASP A 305 -17.56 -15.53 14.64
CA ASP A 305 -16.43 -16.44 14.62
C ASP A 305 -15.19 -15.68 15.11
N PRO A 306 -14.56 -16.14 16.21
CA PRO A 306 -13.30 -15.58 16.71
C PRO A 306 -12.19 -15.51 15.65
N TYR A 307 -12.28 -16.30 14.58
CA TYR A 307 -11.39 -16.24 13.42
C TYR A 307 -11.38 -14.86 12.75
N ARG A 308 -12.48 -14.08 12.83
CA ARG A 308 -12.54 -12.70 12.31
C ARG A 308 -11.60 -11.73 13.04
N HIS A 309 -11.24 -12.06 14.29
CA HIS A 309 -10.38 -11.24 15.14
C HIS A 309 -8.91 -11.70 15.11
N GLU A 310 -8.57 -12.72 14.33
CA GLU A 310 -7.18 -13.09 14.13
C GLU A 310 -6.42 -11.97 13.40
N PRO A 311 -5.14 -11.71 13.74
CA PRO A 311 -4.32 -10.77 12.99
C PRO A 311 -4.39 -11.05 11.47
N PRO A 312 -4.68 -10.03 10.65
CA PRO A 312 -5.05 -10.24 9.26
C PRO A 312 -3.88 -10.65 8.36
N VAL A 313 -2.64 -10.49 8.80
CA VAL A 313 -1.46 -10.94 8.05
C VAL A 313 -0.85 -12.15 8.75
N ARG A 314 -0.66 -13.24 8.00
CA ARG A 314 0.06 -14.44 8.44
C ARG A 314 1.16 -14.75 7.44
N TYR A 315 2.42 -14.84 7.88
CA TYR A 315 3.52 -15.06 6.94
C TYR A 315 4.57 -16.00 7.51
N TYR A 316 5.30 -16.69 6.63
CA TYR A 316 6.35 -17.64 7.03
C TYR A 316 7.74 -17.05 6.82
N THR A 317 8.57 -16.98 7.86
CA THR A 317 9.98 -16.58 7.73
C THR A 317 10.85 -17.81 7.53
N ILE A 318 11.64 -17.82 6.46
CA ILE A 318 12.55 -18.94 6.14
C ILE A 318 13.86 -18.79 6.92
N GLU A 319 14.31 -19.88 7.54
CA GLU A 319 15.60 -20.01 8.20
C GLU A 319 16.45 -21.09 7.53
N ARG A 320 17.74 -21.16 7.85
CA ARG A 320 18.63 -22.19 7.26
C ARG A 320 18.18 -23.62 7.57
N GLU A 321 17.67 -23.84 8.77
CA GLU A 321 17.19 -25.13 9.26
C GLU A 321 15.71 -24.99 9.65
N GLY A 322 14.87 -24.59 8.68
CA GLY A 322 13.41 -24.57 8.82
C GLY A 322 12.80 -23.18 8.64
N GLY A 323 12.01 -22.76 9.62
CA GLY A 323 11.32 -21.48 9.61
C GLY A 323 10.08 -21.50 10.50
N GLN A 324 9.36 -20.39 10.51
CA GLN A 324 8.25 -20.21 11.45
C GLN A 324 7.17 -19.29 10.87
N TRP A 325 5.92 -19.56 11.27
CA TRP A 325 4.78 -18.70 10.99
C TRP A 325 4.72 -17.54 11.99
N HIS A 326 4.43 -16.36 11.46
CA HIS A 326 4.23 -15.12 12.20
C HIS A 326 2.82 -14.57 11.92
N TYR A 327 2.30 -13.84 12.90
CA TYR A 327 1.10 -13.03 12.76
C TYR A 327 1.49 -11.55 12.81
N GLU A 328 0.83 -10.73 12.00
CA GLU A 328 1.01 -9.29 11.94
C GLU A 328 -0.32 -8.57 11.71
N ALA A 329 -0.39 -7.31 12.14
CA ALA A 329 -1.58 -6.51 11.98
C ALA A 329 -1.68 -5.80 10.60
N ASP A 330 -0.53 -5.62 9.95
CA ASP A 330 -0.43 -5.01 8.62
C ASP A 330 0.89 -5.41 7.93
N PHE A 331 1.06 -4.99 6.67
CA PHE A 331 2.31 -5.10 5.91
C PHE A 331 2.72 -3.71 5.39
N PRO A 332 3.97 -3.24 5.45
CA PRO A 332 5.14 -3.89 6.03
C PRO A 332 4.95 -4.23 7.50
N VAL A 333 5.65 -5.26 7.96
CA VAL A 333 5.48 -5.84 9.29
C VAL A 333 6.09 -4.92 10.37
N GLU A 334 5.67 -5.07 11.64
CA GLU A 334 6.16 -4.24 12.74
C GLU A 334 7.71 -4.33 12.84
N GLY A 335 8.35 -3.19 13.05
CA GLY A 335 9.82 -3.11 13.12
C GLY A 335 10.57 -3.12 11.77
N THR A 336 9.86 -3.04 10.64
CA THR A 336 10.50 -2.87 9.33
C THR A 336 11.31 -1.58 9.26
N MET A 337 12.57 -1.68 8.85
CA MET A 337 13.48 -0.59 8.55
C MET A 337 13.97 -0.65 7.11
N PHE A 338 13.94 0.48 6.41
CA PHE A 338 14.39 0.57 5.02
C PHE A 338 15.82 1.07 4.96
N SER A 339 16.75 0.11 4.86
CA SER A 339 18.17 0.40 4.94
C SER A 339 18.84 0.37 3.57
N CYS A 340 19.72 1.33 3.31
CA CYS A 340 20.38 1.47 2.02
C CYS A 340 21.80 0.87 2.05
N LEU A 341 22.11 0.07 1.03
CA LEU A 341 23.46 -0.34 0.65
C LEU A 341 23.81 0.31 -0.68
N TYR A 342 24.70 1.31 -0.66
CA TYR A 342 25.19 1.96 -1.86
C TYR A 342 26.17 1.07 -2.60
N LEU A 343 26.03 0.98 -3.92
CA LEU A 343 26.99 0.31 -4.79
C LEU A 343 28.30 1.11 -4.80
N GLY A 344 29.44 0.43 -4.93
CA GLY A 344 30.74 1.07 -4.81
C GLY A 344 31.88 0.36 -5.51
N LYS A 345 33.05 0.98 -5.42
CA LYS A 345 34.30 0.56 -6.07
C LYS A 345 34.67 -0.89 -5.71
N ASN A 346 35.29 -1.58 -6.67
CA ASN A 346 35.75 -2.98 -6.54
C ASN A 346 34.64 -3.98 -6.17
N GLY A 347 33.39 -3.74 -6.60
CA GLY A 347 32.28 -4.66 -6.38
C GLY A 347 31.86 -4.77 -4.90
N LYS A 348 32.03 -3.71 -4.12
CA LYS A 348 31.63 -3.65 -2.71
C LYS A 348 30.41 -2.77 -2.52
N THR A 349 29.68 -2.99 -1.44
CA THR A 349 28.65 -2.04 -0.97
C THR A 349 29.09 -1.28 0.28
N THR A 350 28.54 -0.08 0.47
CA THR A 350 28.82 0.82 1.59
C THR A 350 27.52 1.41 2.16
N LEU A 351 27.57 1.91 3.40
CA LEU A 351 26.40 2.55 4.05
C LEU A 351 26.17 4.01 3.61
N GLU A 352 27.16 4.61 2.96
CA GLU A 352 27.09 5.95 2.37
C GLU A 352 27.61 5.91 0.93
N PRO A 353 27.23 6.88 0.07
CA PRO A 353 27.82 7.01 -1.26
C PRO A 353 29.34 7.22 -1.20
N GLY A 354 30.08 6.32 -1.85
CA GLY A 354 31.54 6.35 -1.93
C GLY A 354 32.10 7.20 -3.08
N GLU A 355 33.31 6.87 -3.52
CA GLU A 355 33.93 7.48 -4.72
C GLU A 355 33.10 7.21 -5.99
N ASN A 356 33.04 8.19 -6.88
CA ASN A 356 32.39 8.05 -8.19
C ASN A 356 33.13 7.02 -9.07
N GLY A 357 32.38 6.19 -9.77
CA GLY A 357 32.92 5.22 -10.71
C GLY A 357 31.83 4.50 -11.50
N ARG A 358 32.25 3.59 -12.38
CA ARG A 358 31.34 2.77 -13.19
C ARG A 358 31.94 1.41 -13.53
N ASN A 359 31.11 0.38 -13.66
CA ASN A 359 31.49 -0.94 -14.16
C ASN A 359 30.92 -1.14 -15.56
N LYS A 360 31.79 -1.49 -16.53
CA LYS A 360 31.35 -1.86 -17.89
C LYS A 360 30.85 -3.30 -17.88
N TYR A 361 29.73 -3.55 -18.56
CA TYR A 361 29.16 -4.87 -18.77
C TYR A 361 28.83 -5.05 -20.24
N MET A 362 29.24 -6.17 -20.83
CA MET A 362 28.81 -6.55 -22.18
C MET A 362 27.46 -7.24 -22.07
N VAL A 363 26.45 -6.78 -22.81
CA VAL A 363 25.11 -7.37 -22.80
C VAL A 363 25.20 -8.84 -23.26
N ARG A 364 24.46 -9.73 -22.60
CA ARG A 364 24.53 -11.18 -22.85
C ARG A 364 23.13 -11.76 -23.04
N ASP A 365 23.00 -12.75 -23.90
CA ASP A 365 21.79 -13.56 -24.08
C ASP A 365 21.92 -14.96 -23.45
N ASP A 366 23.13 -15.42 -23.13
CA ASP A 366 23.41 -16.74 -22.54
C ASP A 366 23.16 -16.83 -21.01
N LEU A 367 22.44 -15.87 -20.44
CA LEU A 367 22.06 -15.82 -19.03
C LEU A 367 20.57 -16.12 -18.85
N SER A 368 20.27 -17.13 -18.05
CA SER A 368 18.93 -17.38 -17.52
C SER A 368 19.04 -17.68 -16.03
N ILE A 369 18.09 -17.13 -15.27
CA ILE A 369 17.91 -17.43 -13.84
C ILE A 369 16.76 -18.41 -13.60
N TYR A 370 16.01 -18.78 -14.65
CA TYR A 370 14.89 -19.70 -14.55
C TYR A 370 15.15 -20.97 -15.36
N GLY A 371 14.60 -22.07 -14.87
CA GLY A 371 14.46 -23.32 -15.60
C GLY A 371 13.22 -23.31 -16.51
N GLY A 372 12.62 -24.50 -16.72
CA GLY A 372 11.33 -24.61 -17.41
C GLY A 372 10.22 -23.86 -16.67
N MET A 373 9.23 -23.34 -17.41
CA MET A 373 8.13 -22.46 -16.96
C MET A 373 8.52 -21.02 -16.54
N GLY A 374 9.79 -20.63 -16.69
CA GLY A 374 10.26 -19.25 -16.50
C GLY A 374 9.96 -18.66 -15.12
N ARG A 375 9.42 -17.44 -15.06
CA ARG A 375 9.17 -16.69 -13.79
C ARG A 375 8.27 -17.44 -12.80
N MET A 376 7.48 -18.41 -13.22
CA MET A 376 6.59 -19.18 -12.34
C MET A 376 7.31 -20.26 -11.52
N ASN A 377 8.57 -20.56 -11.84
CA ASN A 377 9.35 -21.63 -11.23
C ASN A 377 10.66 -21.09 -10.61
N ARG A 378 10.50 -20.28 -9.55
CA ARG A 378 11.62 -19.63 -8.84
C ARG A 378 12.15 -20.59 -7.80
N ASP A 379 13.35 -21.15 -8.00
CA ASP A 379 13.95 -22.10 -7.05
C ASP A 379 14.94 -21.39 -6.13
N ASN A 380 14.56 -21.22 -4.87
CA ASN A 380 15.39 -20.56 -3.87
C ASN A 380 16.57 -21.40 -3.35
N ARG A 381 16.73 -22.63 -3.83
CA ARG A 381 17.88 -23.51 -3.56
C ARG A 381 18.95 -23.37 -4.64
N GLN A 382 18.70 -22.60 -5.68
CA GLN A 382 19.63 -22.39 -6.78
C GLN A 382 20.95 -21.77 -6.28
N ASP A 383 22.05 -22.40 -6.68
CA ASP A 383 23.40 -21.85 -6.56
C ASP A 383 23.65 -20.85 -7.70
N MET A 384 23.81 -19.58 -7.35
CA MET A 384 23.99 -18.48 -8.28
C MET A 384 25.45 -18.27 -8.69
N THR A 385 26.41 -18.99 -8.12
CA THR A 385 27.85 -18.77 -8.34
C THR A 385 28.25 -18.83 -9.83
N ALA A 386 27.58 -19.65 -10.64
CA ALA A 386 27.81 -19.71 -12.08
C ALA A 386 27.28 -18.49 -12.83
N TYR A 387 26.14 -17.96 -12.40
CA TYR A 387 25.53 -16.73 -12.91
C TYR A 387 26.40 -15.52 -12.55
N ASP A 388 26.85 -15.44 -11.30
CA ASP A 388 27.68 -14.34 -10.75
C ASP A 388 28.95 -14.09 -11.58
N ARG A 389 29.59 -15.15 -12.06
CA ARG A 389 30.83 -15.06 -12.87
C ARG A 389 30.63 -14.36 -14.21
N LYS A 390 29.39 -14.24 -14.68
CA LYS A 390 29.01 -13.65 -15.96
C LYS A 390 28.28 -12.31 -15.80
N ALA A 391 28.20 -11.77 -14.59
CA ALA A 391 27.41 -10.58 -14.21
C ALA A 391 28.25 -9.60 -13.37
N VAL A 392 27.70 -8.42 -13.08
CA VAL A 392 28.35 -7.42 -12.22
C VAL A 392 27.85 -7.58 -10.79
N CYS A 393 28.73 -8.04 -9.89
CA CYS A 393 28.36 -8.28 -8.50
C CYS A 393 28.80 -7.13 -7.58
N PHE A 394 27.93 -6.75 -6.64
CA PHE A 394 28.27 -5.90 -5.50
C PHE A 394 27.94 -6.63 -4.21
N THR A 395 28.94 -6.80 -3.33
CA THR A 395 28.82 -7.63 -2.12
C THR A 395 29.10 -6.80 -0.86
N SER A 396 28.28 -6.99 0.17
CA SER A 396 28.46 -6.34 1.47
C SER A 396 29.67 -6.87 2.25
N ALA A 397 30.05 -6.14 3.30
CA ALA A 397 30.83 -6.74 4.38
C ALA A 397 30.07 -7.93 5.02
N PRO A 398 30.77 -8.92 5.62
CA PRO A 398 30.12 -9.95 6.41
C PRO A 398 29.20 -9.35 7.47
N ILE A 399 27.97 -9.87 7.56
CA ILE A 399 27.04 -9.44 8.60
C ILE A 399 27.50 -9.99 9.96
N PRO A 400 27.61 -9.14 11.00
CA PRO A 400 28.23 -9.53 12.27
C PRO A 400 27.35 -10.45 13.12
N GLU A 401 26.03 -10.39 12.94
CA GLU A 401 25.00 -11.23 13.56
C GLU A 401 23.92 -11.56 12.53
N GLN A 402 22.99 -12.45 12.87
CA GLN A 402 21.85 -12.78 12.00
C GLN A 402 21.04 -11.53 11.63
N MET A 403 20.49 -11.47 10.43
CA MET A 403 19.65 -10.36 9.96
C MET A 403 18.35 -10.93 9.41
N GLU A 404 17.21 -10.35 9.74
CA GLU A 404 15.94 -10.67 9.08
C GLU A 404 15.67 -9.67 7.96
N ILE A 405 15.35 -10.19 6.77
CA ILE A 405 14.84 -9.41 5.64
C ILE A 405 13.42 -9.89 5.37
N THR A 406 12.42 -9.06 5.64
CA THR A 406 11.00 -9.35 5.42
C THR A 406 10.33 -8.15 4.78
N GLY A 407 9.93 -8.25 3.52
CA GLY A 407 9.36 -7.13 2.78
C GLY A 407 9.68 -7.16 1.29
N ILE A 408 9.56 -5.99 0.65
CA ILE A 408 9.83 -5.78 -0.78
C ILE A 408 11.14 -4.97 -0.93
N PRO A 409 12.25 -5.57 -1.39
CA PRO A 409 13.48 -4.81 -1.67
C PRO A 409 13.33 -3.88 -2.87
N ILE A 410 14.11 -2.80 -2.90
CA ILE A 410 14.10 -1.82 -4.00
C ILE A 410 15.52 -1.60 -4.48
N LEU A 411 15.71 -1.50 -5.79
CA LEU A 411 16.98 -1.17 -6.40
C LEU A 411 16.87 0.14 -7.20
N HIS A 412 17.79 1.06 -6.93
CA HIS A 412 18.02 2.27 -7.71
C HIS A 412 19.36 2.15 -8.44
N LEU A 413 19.35 2.21 -9.77
CA LEU A 413 20.54 2.17 -10.62
C LEU A 413 20.64 3.42 -11.47
N TYR A 414 21.86 3.87 -11.71
CA TYR A 414 22.18 4.84 -12.77
C TYR A 414 22.96 4.13 -13.86
N VAL A 415 22.49 4.19 -15.10
CA VAL A 415 23.05 3.43 -16.21
C VAL A 415 23.26 4.27 -17.47
N THR A 416 24.29 3.95 -18.25
CA THR A 416 24.44 4.41 -19.65
C THR A 416 24.68 3.24 -20.57
N SER A 417 24.38 3.39 -21.85
CA SER A 417 24.58 2.33 -22.85
C SER A 417 24.85 2.92 -24.25
N ASN A 418 25.49 2.14 -25.11
CA ASN A 418 25.53 2.41 -26.55
C ASN A 418 24.25 2.00 -27.28
N ASN A 419 23.33 1.31 -26.61
CA ASN A 419 21.97 1.04 -27.09
C ASN A 419 20.98 2.04 -26.49
N LYS A 420 19.85 2.26 -27.18
CA LYS A 420 18.78 3.17 -26.74
C LYS A 420 17.84 2.55 -25.71
N ASP A 421 17.88 1.24 -25.54
CA ASP A 421 17.04 0.49 -24.60
C ASP A 421 17.75 -0.82 -24.19
N GLY A 422 17.23 -1.50 -23.17
CA GLY A 422 17.75 -2.77 -22.68
C GLY A 422 16.97 -3.32 -21.49
N ASN A 423 16.98 -4.64 -21.34
CA ASN A 423 16.40 -5.33 -20.18
C ASN A 423 17.47 -5.48 -19.08
N PHE A 424 17.24 -4.90 -17.91
CA PHE A 424 18.12 -4.98 -16.75
C PHE A 424 17.55 -5.96 -15.73
N ILE A 425 18.37 -6.91 -15.27
CA ILE A 425 17.98 -7.93 -14.29
C ILE A 425 18.89 -7.82 -13.07
N ALA A 426 18.29 -7.92 -11.89
CA ALA A 426 18.99 -7.88 -10.62
C ALA A 426 18.61 -9.08 -9.76
N CYS A 427 19.60 -9.84 -9.29
CA CYS A 427 19.42 -10.95 -8.36
C CYS A 427 19.95 -10.58 -6.98
N LEU A 428 19.10 -10.71 -5.96
CA LEU A 428 19.46 -10.59 -4.55
C LEU A 428 19.87 -11.96 -4.03
N GLU A 429 21.01 -12.01 -3.35
CA GLU A 429 21.68 -13.26 -2.99
C GLU A 429 22.28 -13.23 -1.57
N GLU A 430 22.29 -14.37 -0.89
CA GLU A 430 23.08 -14.63 0.32
C GLU A 430 24.37 -15.35 -0.07
N VAL A 431 25.52 -14.72 0.18
CA VAL A 431 26.83 -15.38 0.03
C VAL A 431 27.25 -15.93 1.39
N THR A 432 27.31 -17.24 1.51
CA THR A 432 27.67 -17.96 2.74
C THR A 432 29.19 -17.87 3.02
N PRO A 433 29.65 -18.15 4.25
CA PRO A 433 31.07 -18.08 4.60
C PRO A 433 32.01 -18.99 3.80
N ASP A 434 31.49 -20.08 3.24
CA ASP A 434 32.20 -20.99 2.31
C ASP A 434 32.27 -20.44 0.86
N GLY A 435 31.60 -19.32 0.58
CA GLY A 435 31.67 -18.60 -0.69
C GLY A 435 30.58 -18.95 -1.70
N VAL A 436 29.66 -19.87 -1.36
CA VAL A 436 28.51 -20.22 -2.21
C VAL A 436 27.51 -19.06 -2.24
N SER A 437 26.99 -18.75 -3.44
CA SER A 437 25.95 -17.72 -3.62
C SER A 437 24.59 -18.38 -3.71
N HIS A 438 23.69 -18.06 -2.79
CA HIS A 438 22.32 -18.58 -2.76
C HIS A 438 21.34 -17.51 -3.21
N TYR A 439 20.45 -17.87 -4.13
CA TYR A 439 19.36 -17.01 -4.56
C TYR A 439 18.44 -16.62 -3.37
N LEU A 440 17.98 -15.36 -3.35
CA LEU A 440 16.97 -14.86 -2.42
C LEU A 440 15.73 -14.30 -3.12
N SER A 441 15.93 -13.42 -4.11
CA SER A 441 14.87 -12.78 -4.89
C SER A 441 15.46 -12.18 -6.18
N GLU A 442 14.61 -11.73 -7.11
CA GLU A 442 15.02 -10.93 -8.26
C GLU A 442 14.03 -9.80 -8.54
N GLY A 443 14.48 -8.87 -9.38
CA GLY A 443 13.69 -7.81 -9.98
C GLY A 443 14.27 -7.46 -11.34
N MET A 444 13.45 -6.82 -12.17
CA MET A 444 13.86 -6.45 -13.52
C MET A 444 13.14 -5.20 -14.00
N ILE A 445 13.74 -4.51 -14.97
CA ILE A 445 13.18 -3.32 -15.61
C ILE A 445 13.70 -3.17 -17.04
N ARG A 446 12.84 -2.71 -17.94
CA ARG A 446 13.25 -2.24 -19.26
C ARG A 446 13.57 -0.75 -19.18
N ALA A 447 14.70 -0.34 -19.75
CA ALA A 447 15.15 1.05 -19.70
C ALA A 447 14.10 2.03 -20.21
N SER A 448 13.37 1.68 -21.27
CA SER A 448 12.29 2.51 -21.81
C SER A 448 11.16 2.81 -20.82
N HIS A 449 11.03 2.02 -19.76
CA HIS A 449 9.98 2.15 -18.74
C HIS A 449 10.44 2.88 -17.49
N ALA A 450 11.65 3.46 -17.47
CA ALA A 450 12.24 4.05 -16.27
C ALA A 450 11.46 5.22 -15.65
N LYS A 451 10.57 5.88 -16.40
CA LYS A 451 9.74 6.98 -15.91
C LYS A 451 8.80 6.49 -14.80
N THR A 452 8.91 7.08 -13.62
CA THR A 452 8.05 6.79 -12.47
C THR A 452 6.88 7.75 -12.37
N HIS A 453 5.75 7.28 -11.86
CA HIS A 453 4.56 8.09 -11.56
C HIS A 453 4.17 7.95 -10.09
N THR A 454 3.37 8.90 -9.59
CA THR A 454 2.77 8.80 -8.26
C THR A 454 1.60 7.83 -8.29
N ASN A 455 1.58 6.84 -7.40
CA ASN A 455 0.43 5.97 -7.16
C ASN A 455 0.33 5.69 -5.66
N THR A 456 -0.83 5.92 -5.05
CA THR A 456 -0.97 5.85 -3.59
C THR A 456 -0.68 4.45 -3.03
N ILE A 457 -1.01 3.39 -3.75
CA ILE A 457 -0.82 2.01 -3.27
C ILE A 457 0.67 1.66 -3.29
N TYR A 458 1.36 1.93 -4.40
CA TYR A 458 2.80 1.74 -4.51
C TYR A 458 3.56 2.61 -3.50
N ASN A 459 3.14 3.87 -3.34
CA ASN A 459 3.65 4.76 -2.31
C ASN A 459 3.40 4.21 -0.89
N SER A 460 2.26 3.56 -0.60
CA SER A 460 2.05 2.98 0.75
C SER A 460 3.05 1.87 1.11
N LEU A 461 3.69 1.28 0.09
CA LEU A 461 4.75 0.28 0.21
C LEU A 461 6.13 0.83 -0.22
N GLY A 462 6.21 2.15 -0.48
CA GLY A 462 7.40 2.88 -0.91
C GLY A 462 8.14 2.32 -2.13
N ILE A 463 7.44 1.58 -2.98
CA ILE A 463 7.97 1.02 -4.22
C ILE A 463 7.68 1.97 -5.39
N PRO A 464 8.55 2.02 -6.42
CA PRO A 464 8.33 2.85 -7.59
C PRO A 464 7.17 2.29 -8.45
N TYR A 465 6.37 3.19 -9.03
CA TYR A 465 5.29 2.83 -9.94
C TYR A 465 5.61 3.20 -11.40
N HIS A 466 5.57 2.21 -12.28
CA HIS A 466 5.76 2.34 -13.72
C HIS A 466 4.44 2.08 -14.44
N ARG A 467 3.84 3.14 -14.98
CA ARG A 467 2.55 3.05 -15.67
C ARG A 467 2.62 2.18 -16.93
N GLY A 468 3.75 2.20 -17.64
CA GLY A 468 3.99 1.35 -18.81
C GLY A 468 3.27 1.81 -20.08
N PHE A 469 2.91 3.09 -20.18
CA PHE A 469 2.31 3.66 -21.39
C PHE A 469 3.35 4.03 -22.42
N LYS A 470 2.98 3.99 -23.71
CA LYS A 470 3.89 4.35 -24.80
C LYS A 470 4.44 5.78 -24.69
N GLU A 471 3.63 6.73 -24.20
CA GLU A 471 4.04 8.13 -23.98
C GLU A 471 5.06 8.32 -22.85
N ASP A 472 5.25 7.31 -21.99
CA ASP A 472 6.23 7.35 -20.91
C ASP A 472 7.63 6.89 -21.34
N ARG A 473 7.77 6.47 -22.60
CA ARG A 473 9.02 5.96 -23.16
C ARG A 473 10.14 6.97 -22.99
N VAL A 474 11.23 6.52 -22.37
CA VAL A 474 12.51 7.23 -22.31
C VAL A 474 13.59 6.44 -23.05
N GLU A 475 14.72 7.07 -23.38
CA GLU A 475 15.83 6.41 -24.07
C GLU A 475 17.09 6.42 -23.20
N LEU A 476 17.84 5.31 -23.26
CA LEU A 476 19.23 5.28 -22.80
C LEU A 476 20.11 6.12 -23.71
N LYS A 477 21.14 6.71 -23.09
CA LYS A 477 22.19 7.47 -23.77
C LYS A 477 23.55 7.00 -23.31
N GLU A 478 24.57 7.21 -24.14
CA GLU A 478 25.94 6.78 -23.83
C GLU A 478 26.61 7.72 -22.82
N ASP A 479 26.22 8.99 -22.83
CA ASP A 479 26.83 10.11 -22.11
C ASP A 479 25.98 10.67 -20.96
N SER A 480 24.70 10.29 -20.86
CA SER A 480 23.77 10.81 -19.85
C SER A 480 23.14 9.65 -19.06
N PRO A 481 23.52 9.47 -17.77
CA PRO A 481 22.98 8.39 -16.95
C PRO A 481 21.47 8.48 -16.74
N LEU A 482 20.78 7.38 -17.04
CA LEU A 482 19.36 7.20 -16.76
C LEU A 482 19.20 6.51 -15.41
N LYS A 483 18.31 7.04 -14.55
CA LYS A 483 17.95 6.40 -13.28
C LYS A 483 16.88 5.33 -13.52
N LEU A 484 17.19 4.08 -13.21
CA LEU A 484 16.25 2.97 -13.16
C LEU A 484 15.92 2.69 -11.70
N SER A 485 14.65 2.73 -11.33
CA SER A 485 14.20 2.38 -9.96
C SER A 485 13.17 1.29 -10.08
N PHE A 486 13.34 0.15 -9.41
CA PHE A 486 12.38 -0.96 -9.49
C PHE A 486 12.45 -1.81 -8.23
N HIS A 487 11.35 -2.48 -7.91
CA HIS A 487 11.31 -3.41 -6.80
C HIS A 487 11.85 -4.79 -7.21
N LEU A 488 12.38 -5.53 -6.24
CA LEU A 488 12.55 -6.98 -6.33
C LEU A 488 11.36 -7.63 -5.64
N GLU A 489 11.07 -8.88 -5.95
CA GLU A 489 9.93 -9.57 -5.37
C GLU A 489 10.05 -9.77 -3.86
N ALA A 490 8.90 -9.77 -3.19
CA ALA A 490 8.83 -9.89 -1.75
C ALA A 490 9.44 -11.21 -1.23
N LEU A 491 10.09 -11.14 -0.07
CA LEU A 491 10.67 -12.30 0.61
C LEU A 491 10.58 -12.14 2.13
N SER A 492 10.74 -13.27 2.84
CA SER A 492 10.97 -13.31 4.28
C SER A 492 12.04 -14.34 4.63
N ARG A 493 13.22 -13.89 5.08
CA ARG A 493 14.38 -14.77 5.33
C ARG A 493 15.30 -14.26 6.43
N ILE A 494 15.81 -15.19 7.24
CA ILE A 494 16.94 -14.96 8.16
C ILE A 494 18.27 -15.23 7.44
N ILE A 495 19.09 -14.19 7.31
CA ILE A 495 20.44 -14.26 6.78
C ILE A 495 21.40 -14.65 7.91
N GLY A 496 22.27 -15.63 7.64
CA GLY A 496 23.18 -16.19 8.63
C GLY A 496 24.33 -15.26 9.01
N LYS A 497 24.76 -15.31 10.28
CA LYS A 497 25.97 -14.62 10.74
C LYS A 497 27.18 -14.98 9.86
N GLY A 498 27.96 -13.97 9.47
CA GLY A 498 29.13 -14.13 8.62
C GLY A 498 28.82 -14.20 7.12
N SER A 499 27.56 -14.38 6.72
CA SER A 499 27.12 -14.25 5.33
C SER A 499 27.25 -12.81 4.84
N ARG A 500 27.12 -12.63 3.52
CA ARG A 500 27.08 -11.32 2.87
C ARG A 500 25.82 -11.21 2.05
N ILE A 501 25.33 -9.98 1.92
CA ILE A 501 24.30 -9.65 0.94
C ILE A 501 25.00 -9.31 -0.37
N ARG A 502 24.55 -9.92 -1.46
CA ARG A 502 25.02 -9.61 -2.82
C ARG A 502 23.84 -9.17 -3.67
N ILE A 503 24.10 -8.18 -4.51
CA ILE A 503 23.24 -7.82 -5.64
C ILE A 503 24.04 -8.05 -6.92
N THR A 504 23.51 -8.89 -7.79
CA THR A 504 24.15 -9.30 -9.04
C THR A 504 23.35 -8.72 -10.20
N LEU A 505 24.01 -7.90 -11.02
CA LEU A 505 23.39 -7.12 -12.10
C LEU A 505 23.79 -7.68 -13.47
N SER A 506 22.81 -7.85 -14.33
CA SER A 506 23.02 -8.20 -15.74
C SER A 506 22.12 -7.35 -16.64
N CYS A 507 22.41 -7.40 -17.94
CA CYS A 507 21.58 -6.82 -18.99
C CYS A 507 21.45 -7.85 -20.10
N GLY A 508 20.24 -8.04 -20.62
CA GLY A 508 19.92 -9.06 -21.62
C GLY A 508 19.25 -10.31 -21.04
N GLY A 509 19.62 -11.50 -21.50
CA GLY A 509 19.16 -12.80 -21.00
C GLY A 509 18.31 -13.60 -21.99
N SER A 510 18.38 -14.93 -21.92
CA SER A 510 17.73 -15.88 -22.86
C SER A 510 16.26 -16.13 -22.56
N GLY A 511 15.77 -15.68 -21.40
CA GLY A 511 14.39 -15.87 -20.97
C GLY A 511 13.45 -14.71 -21.28
N PHE A 512 13.91 -13.67 -21.96
CA PHE A 512 13.15 -12.44 -22.20
C PHE A 512 13.32 -11.92 -23.62
N GLU A 513 12.25 -11.35 -24.16
CA GLU A 513 12.32 -10.66 -25.46
C GLU A 513 13.09 -9.34 -25.32
N GLN A 514 14.05 -9.12 -26.22
CA GLN A 514 14.78 -7.85 -26.29
C GLN A 514 13.87 -6.74 -26.85
N PRO A 515 14.15 -5.46 -26.55
CA PRO A 515 13.45 -4.34 -27.19
C PRO A 515 13.49 -4.42 -28.74
N GLU A 516 12.46 -3.92 -29.41
CA GLU A 516 12.31 -4.03 -30.88
C GLU A 516 13.52 -3.48 -31.67
N ASP A 517 14.13 -2.38 -31.20
CA ASP A 517 15.26 -1.72 -31.86
C ASP A 517 16.63 -2.09 -31.22
N PHE A 518 16.72 -3.21 -30.50
CA PHE A 518 17.93 -3.60 -29.80
C PHE A 518 19.02 -4.08 -30.78
N CYS A 519 20.21 -3.47 -30.72
CA CYS A 519 21.36 -3.89 -31.51
C CYS A 519 22.32 -4.73 -30.66
N PRO A 520 22.40 -6.06 -30.86
CA PRO A 520 23.22 -6.94 -30.02
C PRO A 520 24.73 -6.79 -30.27
N GLU A 521 25.14 -6.33 -31.46
CA GLU A 521 26.55 -6.25 -31.83
C GLU A 521 27.30 -5.21 -30.99
N GLY A 522 28.23 -5.68 -30.15
CA GLY A 522 29.03 -4.80 -29.30
C GLY A 522 28.23 -4.07 -28.21
N ALA A 523 27.02 -4.52 -27.89
CA ALA A 523 26.16 -3.91 -26.89
C ALA A 523 26.81 -3.93 -25.49
N PHE A 524 26.88 -2.76 -24.86
CA PHE A 524 27.37 -2.65 -23.49
C PHE A 524 26.54 -1.68 -22.65
N VAL A 525 26.58 -1.88 -21.34
CA VAL A 525 26.05 -0.94 -20.35
C VAL A 525 27.14 -0.57 -19.34
N TYR A 526 27.03 0.62 -18.78
CA TYR A 526 27.79 1.05 -17.61
C TYR A 526 26.84 1.14 -16.42
N PHE A 527 27.19 0.47 -15.33
CA PHE A 527 26.53 0.65 -14.03
C PHE A 527 27.33 1.68 -13.23
N HIS A 528 26.75 2.86 -13.00
CA HIS A 528 27.38 3.97 -12.29
C HIS A 528 27.15 3.87 -10.79
N TYR A 529 28.10 4.38 -10.00
CA TYR A 529 28.03 4.45 -8.54
C TYR A 529 28.79 5.66 -8.00
N GLY A 530 28.55 6.01 -6.73
CA GLY A 530 29.22 7.10 -6.01
C GLY A 530 28.29 8.24 -5.63
N LYS A 531 28.85 9.38 -5.21
CA LYS A 531 28.10 10.56 -4.74
C LYS A 531 27.26 11.22 -5.85
N GLU A 532 27.77 11.26 -7.06
CA GLU A 532 27.08 11.88 -8.21
C GLU A 532 25.93 10.99 -8.71
N PHE A 533 26.17 9.67 -8.74
CA PHE A 533 25.19 8.67 -9.17
C PHE A 533 25.03 7.61 -8.08
N PRO A 534 24.21 7.87 -7.04
CA PRO A 534 24.13 7.04 -5.85
C PRO A 534 23.25 5.80 -6.07
N SER A 535 23.66 4.91 -6.97
CA SER A 535 23.02 3.60 -7.15
C SER A 535 23.06 2.82 -5.82
N ASN A 536 21.92 2.30 -5.39
CA ASN A 536 21.77 1.67 -4.08
C ASN A 536 20.66 0.61 -4.04
N LEU A 537 20.85 -0.37 -3.16
CA LEU A 537 19.88 -1.39 -2.79
C LEU A 537 19.24 -1.01 -1.45
N VAL A 538 17.92 -0.90 -1.42
CA VAL A 538 17.12 -0.68 -0.21
C VAL A 538 16.55 -2.02 0.25
N LEU A 539 16.84 -2.38 1.50
CA LEU A 539 16.42 -3.65 2.10
C LEU A 539 15.41 -3.41 3.23
N PRO A 540 14.30 -4.18 3.28
CA PRO A 540 13.32 -4.17 4.36
C PRO A 540 13.82 -5.05 5.52
N ILE A 541 14.68 -4.50 6.37
CA ILE A 541 15.31 -5.22 7.48
C ILE A 541 14.44 -5.10 8.72
N ILE A 542 14.19 -6.21 9.40
CA ILE A 542 13.41 -6.19 10.64
C ILE A 542 14.36 -5.94 11.82
N LYS A 543 14.16 -4.83 12.52
CA LYS A 543 14.93 -4.53 13.74
C LYS A 543 14.61 -5.55 14.84
N PRO A 544 15.48 -5.72 15.85
CA PRO A 544 15.13 -6.49 17.04
C PRO A 544 13.86 -5.94 17.69
N GLU A 545 12.77 -6.70 17.58
CA GLU A 545 11.44 -6.34 18.05
C GLU A 545 10.76 -7.59 18.62
N ILE A 546 9.87 -7.43 19.60
CA ILE A 546 9.02 -8.51 20.12
C ILE A 546 7.58 -8.05 20.06
N THR A 547 6.77 -8.72 19.26
CA THR A 547 5.34 -8.44 19.12
C THR A 547 4.48 -9.49 19.82
N VAL A 548 5.04 -10.64 20.21
CA VAL A 548 4.29 -11.75 20.80
C VAL A 548 4.77 -12.02 22.22
N PHE A 549 3.84 -12.12 23.15
CA PHE A 549 4.11 -12.30 24.58
C PHE A 549 3.24 -13.42 25.14
N HIS A 550 3.83 -14.31 25.93
CA HIS A 550 3.12 -15.47 26.47
C HIS A 550 2.96 -15.42 27.98
N GLU A 551 1.75 -15.72 28.46
CA GLU A 551 1.45 -15.86 29.88
C GLU A 551 0.45 -17.00 30.11
N LYS A 552 0.92 -18.15 30.60
CA LYS A 552 0.11 -19.36 30.78
C LYS A 552 -0.58 -19.78 29.47
N MET A 553 -1.92 -19.75 29.41
CA MET A 553 -2.75 -20.11 28.24
C MET A 553 -3.10 -18.89 27.37
N ARG A 554 -2.60 -17.70 27.73
CA ARG A 554 -2.87 -16.43 27.04
C ARG A 554 -1.65 -16.03 26.23
N THR A 555 -1.88 -15.57 25.00
CA THR A 555 -0.85 -14.96 24.16
C THR A 555 -1.32 -13.57 23.75
N LEU A 556 -0.49 -12.56 23.97
CA LEU A 556 -0.76 -11.19 23.58
C LEU A 556 0.10 -10.84 22.37
N TYR A 557 -0.53 -10.44 21.28
CA TYR A 557 0.13 -9.88 20.11
C TYR A 557 -0.05 -8.36 20.14
N ILE A 558 1.04 -7.60 20.10
CA ILE A 558 1.04 -6.15 20.28
C ILE A 558 1.61 -5.51 19.03
N PHE A 559 0.75 -4.82 18.28
CA PHE A 559 1.11 -4.06 17.09
C PHE A 559 0.59 -2.63 17.21
N ARG A 560 1.15 -1.71 16.40
CA ARG A 560 0.73 -0.31 16.47
C ARG A 560 -0.74 -0.07 16.12
N SER A 561 -1.34 -0.89 15.28
CA SER A 561 -2.74 -0.74 14.89
C SER A 561 -3.73 -1.41 15.84
N ALA A 562 -3.33 -2.50 16.50
CA ALA A 562 -4.20 -3.27 17.39
C ALA A 562 -3.39 -4.20 18.31
N VAL A 563 -3.97 -4.49 19.46
CA VAL A 563 -3.54 -5.55 20.37
C VAL A 563 -4.49 -6.74 20.21
N TYR A 564 -3.95 -7.95 20.08
CA TYR A 564 -4.75 -9.16 19.96
C TYR A 564 -4.47 -10.09 21.13
N LEU A 565 -5.53 -10.54 21.80
CA LEU A 565 -5.45 -11.57 22.83
C LEU A 565 -5.89 -12.90 22.25
N LYS A 566 -5.01 -13.90 22.28
CA LYS A 566 -5.36 -15.29 22.01
C LYS A 566 -5.54 -16.03 23.34
N GLU A 567 -6.74 -16.53 23.59
CA GLU A 567 -7.08 -17.31 24.79
C GLU A 567 -7.97 -18.50 24.39
N ASN A 568 -7.60 -19.72 24.83
CA ASN A 568 -8.30 -20.96 24.48
C ASN A 568 -8.51 -21.13 22.96
N ASP A 569 -7.47 -20.84 22.18
CA ASP A 569 -7.46 -20.87 20.71
C ASP A 569 -8.44 -19.91 20.00
N LYS A 570 -8.96 -18.91 20.72
CA LYS A 570 -9.79 -17.84 20.17
C LYS A 570 -9.06 -16.51 20.21
N PHE A 571 -9.19 -15.72 19.15
CA PHE A 571 -8.66 -14.37 19.09
C PHE A 571 -9.70 -13.33 19.49
N TYR A 572 -9.22 -12.28 20.15
CA TYR A 572 -9.96 -11.06 20.45
C TYR A 572 -9.09 -9.88 20.02
N GLU A 573 -9.67 -8.92 19.29
CA GLU A 573 -8.99 -7.75 18.77
C GLU A 573 -9.35 -6.50 19.57
N TYR A 574 -8.35 -5.72 19.94
CA TYR A 574 -8.48 -4.43 20.62
C TYR A 574 -7.75 -3.36 19.80
N PRO A 575 -8.44 -2.63 18.91
CA PRO A 575 -7.83 -1.59 18.09
C PRO A 575 -7.16 -0.50 18.92
N CYS A 576 -5.97 -0.08 18.52
CA CYS A 576 -5.25 1.01 19.16
C CYS A 576 -5.86 2.36 18.75
N ARG A 577 -6.19 3.19 19.74
CA ARG A 577 -6.54 4.60 19.54
C ARG A 577 -5.31 5.45 19.28
N GLN A 578 -4.20 5.10 19.93
CA GLN A 578 -2.89 5.69 19.70
C GLN A 578 -1.79 4.82 20.32
N VAL A 579 -0.57 4.97 19.82
CA VAL A 579 0.65 4.42 20.42
C VAL A 579 1.69 5.52 20.55
N TYR A 580 2.23 5.78 21.74
CA TYR A 580 3.15 6.90 21.94
C TYR A 580 4.22 6.59 22.98
N PRO A 581 5.39 7.26 22.93
CA PRO A 581 6.45 7.05 23.90
C PRO A 581 6.13 7.68 25.26
N LYS A 582 6.53 7.02 26.35
CA LYS A 582 6.44 7.54 27.72
C LYS A 582 7.79 7.40 28.42
N GLY A 583 8.65 8.40 28.25
CA GLY A 583 10.04 8.35 28.70
C GLY A 583 10.91 7.44 27.83
N ASP A 584 12.12 7.15 28.30
CA ASP A 584 13.08 6.35 27.53
C ASP A 584 12.63 4.89 27.40
N ASN A 585 12.66 4.36 26.18
CA ASN A 585 12.45 2.95 25.86
C ASN A 585 11.09 2.35 26.26
N THR A 586 10.08 3.18 26.53
CA THR A 586 8.72 2.71 26.88
C THR A 586 7.70 3.23 25.89
N LEU A 587 6.89 2.33 25.34
CA LEU A 587 5.74 2.64 24.50
C LEU A 587 4.45 2.32 25.24
N ILE A 588 3.47 3.21 25.10
CA ILE A 588 2.11 3.05 25.59
C ILE A 588 1.21 2.76 24.39
N TYR A 589 0.48 1.65 24.44
CA TYR A 589 -0.56 1.28 23.48
C TYR A 589 -1.90 1.50 24.14
N GLU A 590 -2.59 2.58 23.76
CA GLU A 590 -3.92 2.89 24.26
C GLU A 590 -4.95 2.24 23.35
N THR A 591 -5.69 1.27 23.85
CA THR A 591 -6.79 0.60 23.11
C THR A 591 -8.14 1.19 23.51
N SER A 592 -9.24 0.68 22.94
CA SER A 592 -10.59 1.04 23.37
C SER A 592 -10.92 0.66 24.81
N ASP A 593 -10.27 -0.38 25.33
CA ASP A 593 -10.67 -1.09 26.55
C ASP A 593 -9.63 -1.01 27.66
N PHE A 594 -8.34 -1.07 27.30
CA PHE A 594 -7.24 -1.04 28.25
C PHE A 594 -5.98 -0.42 27.66
N THR A 595 -4.98 -0.19 28.51
CA THR A 595 -3.66 0.29 28.10
C THR A 595 -2.62 -0.81 28.27
N VAL A 596 -1.73 -0.94 27.29
CA VAL A 596 -0.54 -1.79 27.38
C VAL A 596 0.70 -0.92 27.49
N GLN A 597 1.52 -1.20 28.50
CA GLN A 597 2.86 -0.63 28.62
C GLN A 597 3.88 -1.66 28.15
N LYS A 598 4.68 -1.31 27.14
CA LYS A 598 5.77 -2.12 26.60
C LYS A 598 7.08 -1.39 26.83
N GLN A 599 7.97 -1.97 27.64
CA GLN A 599 9.24 -1.36 28.01
C GLN A 599 10.41 -2.23 27.56
N VAL A 600 11.43 -1.59 26.97
CA VAL A 600 12.69 -2.24 26.62
C VAL A 600 13.73 -1.96 27.71
N SER A 601 14.20 -3.02 28.35
CA SER A 601 15.14 -3.00 29.48
C SER A 601 16.36 -3.87 29.15
N GLY A 602 17.39 -3.25 28.55
CA GLY A 602 18.59 -3.97 28.09
C GLY A 602 18.27 -4.92 26.94
N ASN A 603 18.41 -6.23 27.16
CA ASN A 603 18.11 -7.27 26.16
C ASN A 603 16.73 -7.92 26.37
N PHE A 604 15.85 -7.30 27.17
CA PHE A 604 14.53 -7.82 27.47
C PHE A 604 13.46 -6.79 27.12
N VAL A 605 12.27 -7.28 26.76
CA VAL A 605 11.05 -6.49 26.64
C VAL A 605 10.07 -6.99 27.69
N GLU A 606 9.57 -6.07 28.48
CA GLU A 606 8.57 -6.32 29.51
C GLU A 606 7.25 -5.67 29.11
N VAL A 607 6.15 -6.39 29.35
CA VAL A 607 4.80 -5.93 29.02
C VAL A 607 3.91 -6.03 30.24
N TRP A 608 3.12 -4.99 30.47
CA TRP A 608 2.03 -4.95 31.45
C TRP A 608 0.75 -4.48 30.79
N ALA A 609 -0.35 -5.20 31.00
CA ALA A 609 -1.68 -4.79 30.60
C ALA A 609 -2.70 -5.13 31.70
N ASP A 610 -3.68 -4.25 31.92
CA ASP A 610 -4.82 -4.53 32.79
C ASP A 610 -6.02 -4.94 31.93
N LEU A 611 -6.24 -6.24 31.79
CA LEU A 611 -7.27 -6.84 30.94
C LEU A 611 -8.60 -6.93 31.71
N ASN A 612 -9.22 -5.78 32.01
CA ASN A 612 -10.56 -5.66 32.61
C ASN A 612 -10.84 -6.67 33.74
N GLY A 613 -9.98 -6.69 34.78
CA GLY A 613 -10.14 -7.55 35.96
C GLY A 613 -9.05 -8.63 36.12
N SER A 614 -8.08 -8.69 35.21
CA SER A 614 -6.85 -9.47 35.41
C SER A 614 -5.64 -8.78 34.81
N THR A 615 -4.52 -8.80 35.53
CA THR A 615 -3.25 -8.31 35.00
C THR A 615 -2.61 -9.34 34.07
N PHE A 616 -2.07 -8.89 32.96
CA PHE A 616 -1.17 -9.63 32.09
C PHE A 616 0.24 -9.10 32.29
N TYR A 617 1.18 -9.99 32.58
CA TYR A 617 2.60 -9.66 32.60
C TYR A 617 3.40 -10.71 31.86
N ALA A 618 4.29 -10.25 30.98
CA ALA A 618 5.23 -11.10 30.28
C ALA A 618 6.57 -10.40 30.13
N ARG A 619 7.63 -11.21 30.07
CA ARG A 619 8.99 -10.75 29.84
C ARG A 619 9.66 -11.66 28.83
N GLU A 620 10.02 -11.08 27.70
CA GLU A 620 10.63 -11.80 26.58
C GLU A 620 12.02 -11.26 26.29
N LYS A 621 12.87 -12.09 25.69
CA LYS A 621 14.26 -11.73 25.35
C LYS A 621 14.32 -11.22 23.92
N LEU A 622 14.91 -10.04 23.72
CA LEU A 622 15.11 -9.47 22.38
C LEU A 622 15.93 -10.44 21.51
N PRO A 623 15.50 -10.69 20.26
CA PRO A 623 16.28 -11.49 19.34
C PRO A 623 17.59 -10.77 19.02
N ARG A 624 18.70 -11.51 19.00
CA ARG A 624 20.00 -10.94 18.64
C ARG A 624 20.12 -10.80 17.13
N ARG A 625 19.67 -9.67 16.59
CA ARG A 625 19.70 -9.38 15.15
C ARG A 625 20.53 -8.15 14.82
N TYR A 626 21.17 -8.19 13.66
CA TYR A 626 21.89 -7.08 13.06
C TYR A 626 20.95 -6.30 12.14
N PHE A 627 21.01 -4.99 12.26
CA PHE A 627 20.39 -4.00 11.39
C PHE A 627 21.39 -2.86 11.19
N PHE A 628 21.25 -2.10 10.11
CA PHE A 628 22.19 -1.01 9.82
C PHE A 628 21.94 0.20 10.73
N ARG A 629 23.01 0.81 11.25
CA ARG A 629 22.95 1.91 12.25
C ARG A 629 22.46 3.26 11.71
N LYS A 630 22.10 3.36 10.45
CA LYS A 630 21.58 4.57 9.81
C LYS A 630 20.37 4.18 8.98
N ASN A 631 19.22 4.80 9.26
CA ASN A 631 18.04 5.03 8.39
C ASN A 631 16.69 4.75 9.05
N GLN A 632 15.67 5.36 8.43
CA GLN A 632 14.35 5.69 8.94
C GLN A 632 13.48 4.47 9.26
N GLU A 633 12.72 4.55 10.35
CA GLU A 633 11.76 3.51 10.77
C GLU A 633 10.45 3.49 9.91
N TYR A 634 10.41 4.04 8.69
CA TYR A 634 9.18 4.05 7.85
C TYR A 634 9.43 4.44 6.38
N LEU A 635 8.52 4.07 5.46
CA LEU A 635 8.46 4.50 4.04
C LEU A 635 7.31 5.48 3.79
N PRO A 636 7.35 6.33 2.74
CA PRO A 636 8.45 6.59 1.82
C PRO A 636 8.84 8.08 1.76
N SER A 637 10.05 8.31 1.26
CA SER A 637 10.32 9.51 0.48
C SER A 637 9.42 9.53 -0.77
N LEU A 638 8.52 10.51 -0.87
CA LEU A 638 7.96 10.96 -2.14
C LEU A 638 9.07 11.62 -3.00
N PRO A 639 8.89 11.77 -4.33
CA PRO A 639 9.93 12.26 -5.22
C PRO A 639 10.32 13.72 -4.90
N GLU A 640 11.60 14.02 -5.08
CA GLU A 640 12.24 15.35 -4.97
C GLU A 640 12.12 16.05 -3.62
N VAL A 641 12.98 15.66 -2.68
CA VAL A 641 13.36 16.56 -1.57
C VAL A 641 14.19 17.70 -2.18
N PRO A 642 13.83 18.98 -1.96
CA PRO A 642 14.57 20.12 -2.50
C PRO A 642 16.05 20.11 -2.10
N ALA A 643 16.86 20.85 -2.86
CA ALA A 643 18.33 20.94 -2.81
C ALA A 643 18.97 21.33 -1.45
N TRP A 644 18.19 21.55 -0.39
CA TRP A 644 18.64 22.01 0.94
C TRP A 644 19.35 20.93 1.79
N GLN A 645 19.60 19.74 1.26
CA GLN A 645 20.24 18.62 1.97
C GLN A 645 21.71 18.86 2.38
N GLY A 646 22.29 20.04 2.08
CA GLY A 646 23.70 20.34 2.34
C GLY A 646 24.03 21.15 3.60
N ILE A 647 23.07 21.80 4.29
CA ILE A 647 23.39 23.00 5.09
C ILE A 647 23.01 22.90 6.60
N ALA A 648 22.07 22.05 7.01
CA ALA A 648 21.57 22.04 8.39
C ALA A 648 21.70 20.68 9.11
N LYS A 649 22.05 20.71 10.41
CA LYS A 649 21.97 19.52 11.27
C LYS A 649 20.50 19.14 11.45
N ARG A 650 20.18 17.86 11.25
CA ARG A 650 18.82 17.33 11.24
C ARG A 650 18.57 16.38 12.41
N LYS A 651 17.37 16.42 13.00
CA LYS A 651 16.89 15.45 13.99
C LYS A 651 15.47 14.99 13.63
N GLU A 652 15.24 13.68 13.67
CA GLU A 652 13.91 13.06 13.47
C GLU A 652 13.32 12.68 14.82
N LEU A 653 12.04 12.96 15.02
CA LEU A 653 11.28 12.58 16.20
C LEU A 653 10.08 11.74 15.79
N TYR A 654 9.81 10.67 16.54
CA TYR A 654 8.57 9.91 16.51
C TYR A 654 7.68 10.41 17.66
N ILE A 655 6.45 10.81 17.34
CA ILE A 655 5.51 11.42 18.29
C ILE A 655 4.49 10.40 18.75
N ALA A 656 3.78 9.80 17.80
CA ALA A 656 2.76 8.80 18.06
C ALA A 656 2.47 7.99 16.79
N THR A 657 1.81 6.86 16.92
CA THR A 657 1.09 6.19 15.83
C THR A 657 -0.40 6.35 16.08
N VAL A 658 -1.14 6.77 15.07
CA VAL A 658 -2.59 7.04 15.15
C VAL A 658 -3.35 6.27 14.07
N PRO A 659 -4.60 5.85 14.30
CA PRO A 659 -5.41 5.15 13.30
C PRO A 659 -5.85 6.10 12.18
N LEU A 660 -5.88 5.55 10.96
CA LEU A 660 -6.44 6.18 9.77
C LEU A 660 -7.89 5.72 9.55
N MET A 661 -8.75 6.63 9.14
CA MET A 661 -10.12 6.25 8.75
C MET A 661 -10.15 5.50 7.41
N LYS A 662 -11.15 4.64 7.22
CA LYS A 662 -11.37 3.98 5.91
C LYS A 662 -11.80 5.03 4.88
N GLY A 663 -11.28 4.91 3.66
CA GLY A 663 -11.72 5.70 2.50
C GLY A 663 -13.23 5.58 2.24
N VAL A 664 -13.77 6.54 1.49
CA VAL A 664 -15.14 6.51 0.97
C VAL A 664 -15.06 6.60 -0.55
N ARG A 665 -15.90 5.85 -1.27
CA ARG A 665 -15.94 5.85 -2.74
C ARG A 665 -16.18 7.28 -3.25
N GLY A 666 -15.37 7.71 -4.22
CA GLY A 666 -15.43 9.05 -4.82
C GLY A 666 -14.59 10.12 -4.12
N ASN A 667 -14.11 9.87 -2.89
CA ASN A 667 -13.19 10.79 -2.23
C ASN A 667 -11.73 10.47 -2.58
N PRO A 668 -10.85 11.49 -2.73
CA PRO A 668 -9.42 11.24 -2.83
C PRO A 668 -8.92 10.56 -1.55
N ASN A 669 -7.98 9.63 -1.66
CA ASN A 669 -7.34 9.03 -0.51
C ASN A 669 -5.84 8.89 -0.78
N LEU A 670 -5.06 9.78 -0.17
CA LEU A 670 -3.60 9.80 -0.25
C LEU A 670 -2.93 9.01 0.89
N GLN A 671 -3.69 8.57 1.89
CA GLN A 671 -3.19 7.84 3.06
C GLN A 671 -3.85 6.46 3.12
N ILE A 672 -3.45 5.59 2.19
CA ILE A 672 -3.88 4.19 2.21
C ILE A 672 -3.07 3.47 3.28
N GLY A 673 -3.74 3.13 4.39
CA GLY A 673 -3.16 2.40 5.51
C GLY A 673 -4.17 2.24 6.65
N LYS A 674 -3.79 1.49 7.68
CA LYS A 674 -4.57 1.38 8.94
C LYS A 674 -4.15 2.41 9.97
N THR A 675 -2.87 2.80 9.95
CA THR A 675 -2.28 3.74 10.89
C THR A 675 -1.31 4.68 10.18
N MET A 676 -0.98 5.77 10.85
CA MET A 676 0.03 6.73 10.45
C MET A 676 0.95 7.02 11.63
N ASP A 677 2.27 6.98 11.40
CA ASP A 677 3.25 7.54 12.33
C ASP A 677 3.23 9.07 12.20
N LEU A 678 3.03 9.77 13.30
CA LEU A 678 3.25 11.21 13.41
C LEU A 678 4.73 11.45 13.70
N ARG A 679 5.41 12.14 12.77
CA ARG A 679 6.83 12.50 12.91
C ARG A 679 7.04 13.99 12.86
N VAL A 680 8.20 14.39 13.36
CA VAL A 680 8.71 15.77 13.27
C VAL A 680 10.16 15.73 12.81
N THR A 681 10.48 16.54 11.82
CA THR A 681 11.86 16.82 11.43
C THR A 681 12.26 18.21 11.91
N LEU A 682 13.34 18.27 12.70
CA LEU A 682 13.96 19.51 13.12
C LEU A 682 15.20 19.80 12.28
N LEU A 683 15.29 21.03 11.78
CA LEU A 683 16.47 21.61 11.18
C LEU A 683 17.07 22.64 12.13
N TYR A 684 18.35 22.47 12.43
CA TYR A 684 19.11 23.37 13.29
C TYR A 684 19.99 24.33 12.48
N PRO A 685 20.14 25.58 12.92
CA PRO A 685 21.11 26.49 12.35
C PRO A 685 22.55 26.00 12.61
N GLU A 686 23.50 26.39 11.75
CA GLU A 686 24.91 25.94 11.85
C GLU A 686 25.59 26.35 13.17
N GLN A 687 25.19 27.48 13.78
CA GLN A 687 25.79 28.00 15.00
C GLN A 687 25.12 27.42 16.26
N GLY A 688 25.82 26.53 16.98
CA GLY A 688 25.37 25.85 18.21
C GLY A 688 25.11 26.74 19.43
N ARG A 689 23.97 27.44 19.47
CA ARG A 689 23.41 28.08 20.67
C ARG A 689 22.65 27.07 21.53
N GLU A 690 22.50 27.41 22.81
CA GLU A 690 21.47 26.83 23.69
C GLU A 690 20.21 27.69 23.61
N ASN A 691 19.02 27.10 23.80
CA ASN A 691 17.73 27.80 23.96
C ASN A 691 17.21 28.54 22.70
N TYR A 692 17.14 27.85 21.56
CA TYR A 692 16.64 28.42 20.30
C TYR A 692 15.14 28.76 20.32
N PRO A 693 14.71 29.84 19.64
CA PRO A 693 13.33 29.96 19.20
C PRO A 693 13.02 28.91 18.12
N CYS A 694 11.77 28.45 18.07
CA CYS A 694 11.32 27.41 17.15
C CYS A 694 10.16 27.90 16.27
N ILE A 695 10.21 27.61 14.98
CA ILE A 695 9.10 27.81 14.05
C ILE A 695 8.56 26.43 13.67
N ILE A 696 7.29 26.21 13.97
CA ILE A 696 6.54 25.04 13.54
C ILE A 696 6.04 25.28 12.12
N ASN A 697 6.44 24.42 11.20
CA ASN A 697 5.98 24.42 9.82
C ASN A 697 4.91 23.34 9.63
N ILE A 698 3.73 23.75 9.18
CA ILE A 698 2.61 22.83 8.88
C ILE A 698 2.40 22.84 7.37
N HIS A 699 2.67 21.70 6.73
CA HIS A 699 2.57 21.56 5.29
C HIS A 699 1.11 21.56 4.79
N GLY A 700 0.92 21.89 3.51
CA GLY A 700 -0.38 21.79 2.82
C GLY A 700 -0.82 20.35 2.55
N TYR A 701 -1.96 20.20 1.87
CA TYR A 701 -2.50 18.88 1.51
C TYR A 701 -1.53 18.11 0.60
N GLY A 702 -1.27 16.83 0.91
CA GLY A 702 -0.34 15.97 0.16
C GLY A 702 1.14 16.13 0.54
N GLY A 703 1.48 17.05 1.46
CA GLY A 703 2.82 17.15 2.05
C GLY A 703 3.08 16.14 3.17
N HIS A 704 4.27 16.23 3.76
CA HIS A 704 4.71 15.43 4.92
C HIS A 704 5.74 16.19 5.77
N HIS A 705 6.26 15.58 6.83
CA HIS A 705 7.22 16.21 7.74
C HIS A 705 8.58 16.65 7.14
N HIS A 706 8.88 16.41 5.84
CA HIS A 706 10.03 17.05 5.14
C HIS A 706 9.62 18.15 4.15
N SER A 707 8.34 18.51 4.10
CA SER A 707 7.82 19.58 3.27
C SER A 707 7.96 20.93 3.98
N PHE A 708 9.15 21.53 3.89
CA PHE A 708 9.47 22.82 4.51
C PHE A 708 8.99 24.03 3.69
N ASP A 709 8.66 25.13 4.37
CA ASP A 709 8.30 26.41 3.75
C ASP A 709 9.49 27.05 2.99
N PRO A 710 9.26 27.74 1.85
CA PRO A 710 10.31 28.43 1.11
C PRO A 710 11.20 29.39 1.93
N ILE A 711 10.73 29.98 3.03
CA ILE A 711 11.55 30.90 3.86
C ILE A 711 12.42 30.18 4.92
N THR A 712 12.46 28.84 4.91
CA THR A 712 13.16 28.03 5.91
C THR A 712 14.65 28.38 6.03
N GLU A 713 15.35 28.59 4.91
CA GLU A 713 16.77 28.95 4.94
C GLU A 713 17.00 30.30 5.62
N ASP A 714 16.19 31.32 5.30
CA ASP A 714 16.29 32.65 5.89
C ASP A 714 16.10 32.62 7.42
N LEU A 715 15.15 31.80 7.89
CA LEU A 715 14.89 31.65 9.32
C LEU A 715 16.01 30.88 10.03
N LEU A 716 16.55 29.83 9.42
CA LEU A 716 17.76 29.14 9.91
C LEU A 716 18.94 30.11 10.03
N ASN A 717 19.17 30.93 9.00
CA ASN A 717 20.23 31.95 8.99
C ASN A 717 20.04 33.03 10.08
N LYS A 718 18.80 33.28 10.51
CA LYS A 718 18.48 34.17 11.64
C LYS A 718 18.51 33.49 13.01
N GLY A 719 18.86 32.20 13.07
CA GLY A 719 19.05 31.44 14.30
C GLY A 719 17.77 30.84 14.88
N TYR A 720 16.80 30.51 14.02
CA TYR A 720 15.60 29.74 14.39
C TYR A 720 15.79 28.26 14.09
N VAL A 721 15.27 27.40 14.96
CA VAL A 721 15.06 25.99 14.62
C VAL A 721 13.73 25.87 13.88
N ILE A 722 13.70 25.08 12.80
CA ILE A 722 12.48 24.83 12.03
C ILE A 722 12.05 23.39 12.28
N ALA A 723 10.83 23.21 12.78
CA ALA A 723 10.24 21.90 13.01
C ALA A 723 9.08 21.69 12.04
N SER A 724 9.24 20.79 11.08
CA SER A 724 8.18 20.38 10.16
C SER A 724 7.56 19.07 10.65
N LEU A 725 6.23 18.99 10.66
CA LEU A 725 5.48 17.92 11.31
C LEU A 725 4.55 17.18 10.34
N ASP A 726 4.14 15.98 10.71
CA ASP A 726 3.08 15.22 10.06
C ASP A 726 1.73 15.41 10.75
N TYR A 727 0.65 15.20 10.00
CA TYR A 727 -0.71 15.06 10.51
C TYR A 727 -1.55 14.17 9.58
N ARG A 728 -2.63 13.57 10.10
CA ARG A 728 -3.60 12.82 9.29
C ARG A 728 -4.28 13.73 8.27
N LEU A 729 -4.15 13.41 6.99
CA LEU A 729 -4.76 14.15 5.89
C LEU A 729 -6.26 13.87 5.82
N SER A 730 -7.04 14.90 5.49
CA SER A 730 -8.47 14.78 5.24
C SER A 730 -8.78 14.98 3.75
N PRO A 731 -9.58 14.11 3.11
CA PRO A 731 -10.09 12.80 3.56
C PRO A 731 -9.00 11.70 3.60
N PRO A 732 -9.26 10.54 4.25
CA PRO A 732 -10.52 10.13 4.87
C PRO A 732 -10.71 10.64 6.29
N ASN A 733 -9.67 11.16 6.94
CA ASN A 733 -9.74 11.58 8.34
C ASN A 733 -10.61 12.83 8.49
N ILE A 734 -11.27 12.99 9.64
CA ILE A 734 -12.22 14.09 9.89
C ILE A 734 -11.78 14.93 11.08
N TRP A 735 -12.29 16.14 11.18
CA TRP A 735 -12.14 17.01 12.34
C TRP A 735 -12.57 16.30 13.63
N PRO A 736 -11.82 16.40 14.74
CA PRO A 736 -10.60 17.20 14.96
C PRO A 736 -9.28 16.47 14.70
N MET A 737 -9.28 15.28 14.08
CA MET A 737 -8.10 14.41 13.97
C MET A 737 -6.82 15.11 13.46
N PRO A 738 -6.86 15.92 12.37
CA PRO A 738 -5.66 16.60 11.89
C PRO A 738 -5.11 17.64 12.89
N ASP A 739 -5.98 18.35 13.62
CA ASP A 739 -5.58 19.37 14.61
C ASP A 739 -5.01 18.73 15.87
N ASP A 740 -5.62 17.63 16.35
CA ASP A 740 -5.09 16.84 17.48
C ASP A 740 -3.67 16.34 17.21
N ASP A 741 -3.39 15.90 15.97
CA ASP A 741 -2.08 15.41 15.55
C ASP A 741 -1.02 16.54 15.57
N VAL A 742 -1.34 17.70 14.99
CA VAL A 742 -0.45 18.88 15.03
C VAL A 742 -0.13 19.29 16.47
N ARG A 743 -1.15 19.28 17.35
CA ARG A 743 -0.97 19.63 18.76
C ARG A 743 -0.13 18.63 19.52
N ALA A 744 -0.28 17.33 19.23
CA ALA A 744 0.59 16.30 19.77
C ALA A 744 2.06 16.58 19.45
N CYS A 745 2.37 16.92 18.20
CA CYS A 745 3.72 17.30 17.78
C CYS A 745 4.23 18.52 18.55
N ILE A 746 3.42 19.59 18.71
CA ILE A 746 3.83 20.81 19.43
C ILE A 746 4.07 20.52 20.92
N ARG A 747 3.15 19.79 21.59
CA ARG A 747 3.32 19.39 23.00
C ARG A 747 4.57 18.57 23.21
N TYR A 748 4.82 17.59 22.34
CA TYR A 748 6.02 16.75 22.43
C TYR A 748 7.30 17.59 22.35
N ILE A 749 7.41 18.47 21.34
CA ILE A 749 8.60 19.32 21.18
C ILE A 749 8.80 20.21 22.42
N LYS A 750 7.71 20.72 23.00
CA LYS A 750 7.77 21.53 24.23
C LYS A 750 8.13 20.72 25.46
N ALA A 751 7.57 19.52 25.65
CA ALA A 751 7.91 18.65 26.78
C ALA A 751 9.40 18.29 26.76
N HIS A 752 9.95 18.07 25.56
CA HIS A 752 11.36 17.72 25.33
C HIS A 752 12.27 18.92 25.03
N ASN A 753 11.83 20.15 25.31
CA ASN A 753 12.56 21.37 24.89
C ASN A 753 14.04 21.39 25.32
N LYS A 754 14.37 20.91 26.51
CA LYS A 754 15.75 20.91 27.03
C LYS A 754 16.66 19.98 26.23
N GLU A 755 16.18 18.79 25.90
CA GLU A 755 16.88 17.78 25.10
C GLU A 755 17.00 18.20 23.62
N LEU A 756 16.10 19.08 23.18
CA LEU A 756 16.07 19.63 21.83
C LEU A 756 16.79 20.99 21.74
N HIS A 757 17.31 21.53 22.84
CA HIS A 757 17.93 22.86 22.97
C HIS A 757 17.00 24.02 22.57
N LEU A 758 15.69 23.89 22.81
CA LEU A 758 14.67 24.87 22.43
C LEU A 758 14.15 25.67 23.63
N ASN A 759 13.64 26.87 23.36
CA ASN A 759 12.93 27.70 24.32
C ASN A 759 11.42 27.45 24.23
N SER A 760 10.83 26.72 25.18
CA SER A 760 9.39 26.36 25.17
C SER A 760 8.43 27.56 25.17
N ARG A 761 8.92 28.80 25.39
CA ARG A 761 8.13 30.05 25.37
C ARG A 761 8.31 30.91 24.12
N ARG A 762 9.12 30.46 23.14
CA ARG A 762 9.41 31.19 21.90
C ARG A 762 9.08 30.31 20.68
N PHE A 763 7.80 30.11 20.44
CA PHE A 763 7.28 29.28 19.34
C PHE A 763 6.41 30.10 18.39
N GLY A 764 6.70 30.00 17.10
CA GLY A 764 5.85 30.48 16.02
C GLY A 764 5.28 29.35 15.19
N VAL A 765 4.25 29.62 14.39
CA VAL A 765 3.69 28.65 13.43
C VAL A 765 3.53 29.29 12.07
N ILE A 766 3.80 28.53 11.02
CA ILE A 766 3.65 28.92 9.61
C ILE A 766 3.04 27.76 8.82
N GLY A 767 2.15 28.07 7.88
CA GLY A 767 1.59 27.08 6.97
C GLY A 767 0.70 27.67 5.88
N GLY A 768 0.53 26.91 4.80
CA GLY A 768 -0.30 27.28 3.64
C GLY A 768 -1.37 26.24 3.30
N SER A 769 -2.47 26.68 2.65
CA SER A 769 -3.61 25.81 2.31
C SER A 769 -4.16 25.09 3.56
N MET A 770 -4.22 23.75 3.57
CA MET A 770 -4.57 22.94 4.76
C MET A 770 -3.67 23.24 5.97
N GLY A 771 -2.37 23.46 5.76
CA GLY A 771 -1.46 23.88 6.83
C GLY A 771 -1.76 25.30 7.33
N GLY A 772 -2.25 26.17 6.44
CA GLY A 772 -2.73 27.52 6.78
C GLY A 772 -4.02 27.46 7.61
N TYR A 773 -4.94 26.55 7.28
CA TYR A 773 -6.13 26.26 8.08
C TYR A 773 -5.77 25.83 9.51
N LEU A 774 -4.90 24.83 9.66
CA LEU A 774 -4.47 24.34 10.97
C LEU A 774 -3.70 25.42 11.76
N THR A 775 -2.89 26.23 11.05
CA THR A 775 -2.22 27.39 11.65
C THR A 775 -3.22 28.44 12.14
N ALA A 776 -4.26 28.73 11.36
CA ALA A 776 -5.32 29.66 11.74
C ALA A 776 -6.12 29.15 12.94
N MET A 777 -6.40 27.85 13.00
CA MET A 777 -7.09 27.21 14.12
C MET A 777 -6.27 27.31 15.41
N LEU A 778 -4.98 26.93 15.37
CA LEU A 778 -4.05 27.07 16.50
C LEU A 778 -3.97 28.53 16.99
N ALA A 779 -3.89 29.49 16.07
CA ALA A 779 -3.84 30.90 16.40
C ALA A 779 -5.14 31.38 17.07
N ALA A 780 -6.30 30.95 16.56
CA ALA A 780 -7.60 31.35 17.08
C ALA A 780 -7.80 30.88 18.53
N CYS A 781 -7.58 29.59 18.81
CA CYS A 781 -7.76 29.01 20.15
C CYS A 781 -6.46 28.95 20.98
N ASN A 782 -5.55 29.91 20.77
CA ASN A 782 -4.22 29.90 21.37
C ASN A 782 -4.22 29.74 22.91
N GLY A 783 -3.72 28.59 23.38
CA GLY A 783 -3.65 28.24 24.80
C GLY A 783 -5.01 27.94 25.46
N SER A 784 -6.03 27.56 24.67
CA SER A 784 -7.32 27.09 25.15
C SER A 784 -7.22 25.63 25.64
N PRO A 785 -7.45 25.33 26.94
CA PRO A 785 -7.34 23.96 27.47
C PRO A 785 -8.27 22.97 26.75
N ASP A 786 -9.48 23.39 26.41
CA ASP A 786 -10.49 22.54 25.76
C ASP A 786 -10.14 22.16 24.32
N MET A 787 -9.09 22.76 23.75
CA MET A 787 -8.65 22.53 22.37
C MET A 787 -7.29 21.85 22.31
N GLU A 788 -6.68 21.43 23.42
CA GLU A 788 -5.33 20.85 23.37
C GLU A 788 -5.32 19.45 22.73
N GLY A 789 -6.40 18.67 22.83
CA GLY A 789 -6.42 17.30 22.32
C GLY A 789 -5.61 16.32 23.20
N VAL A 790 -5.68 15.03 22.88
CA VAL A 790 -5.12 13.94 23.75
C VAL A 790 -4.08 13.05 23.08
N VAL A 791 -3.75 13.31 21.81
CA VAL A 791 -2.82 12.49 21.04
C VAL A 791 -1.37 12.67 21.53
N GLY A 792 -0.58 11.59 21.53
CA GLY A 792 0.87 11.61 21.75
C GLY A 792 1.33 11.82 23.19
N GLY A 793 0.42 11.79 24.17
CA GLY A 793 0.76 12.07 25.57
C GLY A 793 1.19 13.53 25.81
N CYS A 794 2.15 13.72 26.73
CA CYS A 794 2.67 15.04 27.13
C CYS A 794 1.57 16.05 27.52
N LEU A 795 0.50 15.57 28.17
CA LEU A 795 -0.73 16.33 28.43
C LEU A 795 -0.54 17.46 29.48
N GLU A 796 0.63 17.51 30.13
CA GLU A 796 1.06 18.59 31.00
C GLU A 796 1.51 19.85 30.24
N GLU A 797 1.82 19.74 28.94
CA GLU A 797 2.20 20.85 28.07
C GLU A 797 1.00 21.38 27.27
N ASN A 798 1.10 22.63 26.79
CA ASN A 798 0.08 23.26 25.94
C ASN A 798 0.67 23.75 24.61
N CYS A 799 -0.20 24.00 23.64
CA CYS A 799 0.19 24.46 22.30
C CYS A 799 0.24 25.98 22.16
N ARG A 800 0.44 26.73 23.26
CA ARG A 800 0.50 28.21 23.19
C ARG A 800 1.64 28.71 22.28
N ILE A 801 1.35 29.60 21.36
CA ILE A 801 2.31 30.18 20.41
C ILE A 801 2.37 31.71 20.54
N ASN A 802 3.49 32.30 20.10
CA ASN A 802 3.75 33.74 20.17
C ASN A 802 3.25 34.49 18.93
N ALA A 803 3.27 33.83 17.76
CA ALA A 803 2.79 34.38 16.51
C ALA A 803 2.46 33.28 15.49
N ALA A 804 1.59 33.60 14.53
CA ALA A 804 1.20 32.72 13.45
C ALA A 804 1.29 33.41 12.08
N VAL A 805 1.65 32.66 11.04
CA VAL A 805 1.65 33.11 9.64
C VAL A 805 0.75 32.17 8.85
N VAL A 806 -0.35 32.70 8.33
CA VAL A 806 -1.40 31.94 7.64
C VAL A 806 -1.39 32.31 6.17
N TYR A 807 -0.91 31.41 5.31
CA TYR A 807 -0.99 31.56 3.86
C TYR A 807 -2.29 30.95 3.35
N PHE A 808 -3.20 31.79 2.83
CA PHE A 808 -4.45 31.40 2.15
C PHE A 808 -5.18 30.20 2.77
N GLY A 809 -5.29 30.18 4.10
CA GLY A 809 -6.05 29.19 4.85
C GLY A 809 -7.55 29.50 4.82
N PHE A 810 -8.37 28.47 4.79
CA PHE A 810 -9.81 28.60 5.00
C PHE A 810 -10.12 28.70 6.49
N THR A 811 -11.11 29.50 6.87
CA THR A 811 -11.31 29.95 8.26
C THR A 811 -12.77 29.96 8.70
N ASP A 812 -13.71 29.92 7.75
CA ASP A 812 -15.15 30.00 7.97
C ASP A 812 -15.87 29.07 6.98
N TYR A 813 -16.24 27.88 7.47
CA TYR A 813 -16.82 26.83 6.63
C TYR A 813 -18.15 27.28 6.04
N PHE A 814 -18.95 28.03 6.80
CA PHE A 814 -20.30 28.38 6.39
C PHE A 814 -20.37 29.54 5.42
N HIS A 815 -19.28 30.26 5.18
CA HIS A 815 -19.25 31.38 4.23
C HIS A 815 -18.27 31.16 3.07
N PHE A 816 -17.74 29.93 2.92
CA PHE A 816 -16.77 29.62 1.88
C PHE A 816 -17.38 29.70 0.48
N ALA A 817 -18.51 29.03 0.24
CA ALA A 817 -19.18 29.08 -1.06
C ALA A 817 -19.64 30.50 -1.44
N GLU A 818 -20.09 31.29 -0.46
CA GLU A 818 -20.50 32.68 -0.64
C GLU A 818 -19.31 33.54 -1.09
N ASP A 819 -18.15 33.38 -0.47
CA ASP A 819 -16.91 34.03 -0.92
C ASP A 819 -16.47 33.58 -2.31
N SER A 820 -16.56 32.27 -2.56
CA SER A 820 -16.22 31.70 -3.87
C SER A 820 -17.13 32.28 -4.96
N ALA A 821 -18.42 32.47 -4.66
CA ALA A 821 -19.37 33.09 -5.57
C ALA A 821 -19.11 34.59 -5.79
N GLU A 822 -18.64 35.31 -4.76
CA GLU A 822 -18.27 36.73 -4.88
C GLU A 822 -17.06 36.93 -5.80
N ILE A 823 -16.04 36.08 -5.67
CA ILE A 823 -14.81 36.16 -6.48
C ILE A 823 -15.01 35.55 -7.87
N TRP A 824 -15.76 34.44 -7.97
CA TRP A 824 -15.94 33.67 -9.21
C TRP A 824 -17.42 33.44 -9.55
N PRO A 825 -18.22 34.49 -9.81
CA PRO A 825 -19.68 34.40 -9.99
C PRO A 825 -20.13 33.56 -11.20
N ASN A 826 -19.24 33.32 -12.18
CA ASN A 826 -19.54 32.56 -13.40
C ASN A 826 -18.86 31.18 -13.43
N GLN A 827 -18.39 30.67 -12.29
CA GLN A 827 -17.68 29.38 -12.19
C GLN A 827 -18.35 28.49 -11.12
N PRO A 828 -19.53 27.93 -11.40
CA PRO A 828 -20.29 27.12 -10.44
C PRO A 828 -19.51 25.90 -9.93
N GLU A 829 -18.58 25.37 -10.71
CA GLU A 829 -17.67 24.30 -10.31
C GLU A 829 -16.76 24.67 -9.14
N LYS A 830 -16.34 25.95 -9.01
CA LYS A 830 -15.55 26.42 -7.86
C LYS A 830 -16.40 26.51 -6.59
N ILE A 831 -17.68 26.88 -6.74
CA ILE A 831 -18.65 26.88 -5.63
C ILE A 831 -18.93 25.43 -5.18
N LEU A 832 -19.13 24.51 -6.14
CA LEU A 832 -19.35 23.09 -5.84
C LEU A 832 -18.15 22.42 -5.19
N GLN A 833 -16.93 22.89 -5.45
CA GLN A 833 -15.73 22.41 -4.73
C GLN A 833 -15.63 22.97 -3.31
N SER A 834 -16.43 23.96 -2.94
CA SER A 834 -16.53 24.48 -1.57
C SER A 834 -17.61 23.73 -0.76
N ASP A 835 -18.82 23.61 -1.33
CA ASP A 835 -20.01 23.15 -0.60
C ASP A 835 -20.67 21.87 -1.14
N GLY A 836 -20.19 21.36 -2.28
CA GLY A 836 -20.81 20.21 -2.94
C GLY A 836 -20.55 18.85 -2.29
N PRO A 837 -21.18 17.79 -2.84
CA PRO A 837 -21.08 16.39 -2.42
C PRO A 837 -19.69 15.87 -2.02
N PHE A 838 -18.65 16.29 -2.75
CA PHE A 838 -17.29 15.79 -2.57
C PHE A 838 -16.30 16.92 -2.25
N ALA A 839 -16.81 18.08 -1.81
CA ALA A 839 -15.99 19.21 -1.44
C ALA A 839 -15.11 18.89 -0.21
N PRO A 840 -13.85 19.37 -0.15
CA PRO A 840 -12.96 19.10 0.97
C PRO A 840 -13.53 19.46 2.34
N LEU A 841 -14.35 20.51 2.44
CA LEU A 841 -14.95 20.91 3.71
C LEU A 841 -16.02 19.93 4.20
N GLY A 842 -16.86 19.40 3.30
CA GLY A 842 -17.79 18.32 3.61
C GLY A 842 -17.05 17.04 4.02
N CYS A 843 -15.95 16.72 3.33
CA CYS A 843 -15.07 15.61 3.70
C CYS A 843 -14.51 15.76 5.11
N MET A 844 -14.02 16.95 5.50
CA MET A 844 -13.44 17.20 6.83
C MET A 844 -14.44 17.05 7.98
N ILE A 845 -15.74 17.25 7.75
CA ILE A 845 -16.75 17.03 8.79
C ILE A 845 -17.39 15.64 8.72
N GLY A 846 -16.92 14.77 7.82
CA GLY A 846 -17.46 13.41 7.63
C GLY A 846 -18.81 13.38 6.94
N HIS A 847 -19.14 14.42 6.15
CA HIS A 847 -20.41 14.56 5.43
C HIS A 847 -20.17 14.79 3.94
N SER A 848 -19.74 13.72 3.26
CA SER A 848 -19.46 13.69 1.82
C SER A 848 -20.14 12.48 1.15
N GLY A 849 -20.39 12.59 -0.14
CA GLY A 849 -21.19 11.67 -0.95
C GLY A 849 -22.31 12.39 -1.69
N GLU A 850 -22.91 11.72 -2.66
CA GLU A 850 -24.05 12.25 -3.41
C GLU A 850 -25.16 12.77 -2.48
N GLY A 851 -25.61 14.00 -2.71
CA GLY A 851 -26.60 14.68 -1.86
C GLY A 851 -26.09 15.18 -0.50
N LYS A 852 -24.81 14.97 -0.17
CA LYS A 852 -24.18 15.46 1.07
C LYS A 852 -23.29 16.69 0.79
N GLY A 853 -22.55 17.17 1.79
CA GLY A 853 -21.69 18.34 1.68
C GLY A 853 -22.15 19.53 2.53
N LEU A 854 -21.40 20.63 2.52
CA LEU A 854 -21.78 21.80 3.32
C LEU A 854 -23.06 22.48 2.84
N GLY A 855 -23.37 22.42 1.55
CA GLY A 855 -24.64 22.94 1.03
C GLY A 855 -25.83 22.25 1.70
N ASP A 856 -25.75 20.94 1.89
CA ASP A 856 -26.77 20.16 2.58
C ASP A 856 -26.85 20.49 4.09
N VAL A 857 -25.70 20.67 4.76
CA VAL A 857 -25.66 21.12 6.17
C VAL A 857 -26.30 22.50 6.34
N LYS A 858 -26.05 23.44 5.42
CA LYS A 858 -26.64 24.79 5.43
C LYS A 858 -28.15 24.75 5.22
N LEU A 859 -28.63 23.95 4.27
CA LEU A 859 -30.06 23.79 4.00
C LEU A 859 -30.83 23.25 5.22
N HIS A 860 -30.19 22.36 5.98
CA HIS A 860 -30.79 21.71 7.15
C HIS A 860 -30.30 22.28 8.48
N TRP A 861 -29.78 23.52 8.50
CA TRP A 861 -29.16 24.13 9.68
C TRP A 861 -29.99 24.05 10.96
N ASN A 862 -31.30 24.28 10.83
CA ASN A 862 -32.24 24.30 11.95
C ASN A 862 -32.89 22.94 12.23
N ASP A 863 -32.56 21.89 11.45
CA ASP A 863 -33.03 20.54 11.73
C ASP A 863 -32.24 19.91 12.88
N SER A 864 -32.98 19.39 13.85
CA SER A 864 -32.45 18.59 14.96
C SER A 864 -31.54 17.43 14.50
N SER A 865 -31.81 16.82 13.34
CA SER A 865 -31.03 15.70 12.81
C SER A 865 -29.62 16.12 12.35
N TYR A 866 -29.42 17.41 12.04
CA TYR A 866 -28.13 17.99 11.62
C TYR A 866 -27.36 18.68 12.74
N ARG A 867 -27.91 18.73 13.96
CA ARG A 867 -27.34 19.51 15.07
C ARG A 867 -25.86 19.19 15.35
N GLU A 868 -25.49 17.90 15.31
CA GLU A 868 -24.10 17.48 15.52
C GLU A 868 -23.18 17.86 14.35
N LEU A 869 -23.68 17.77 13.11
CA LEU A 869 -22.94 18.21 11.91
C LEU A 869 -22.73 19.73 11.92
N VAL A 870 -23.75 20.51 12.25
CA VAL A 870 -23.66 21.97 12.38
C VAL A 870 -22.67 22.32 13.49
N LYS A 871 -22.76 21.67 14.65
CA LYS A 871 -21.80 21.86 15.75
C LYS A 871 -20.38 21.55 15.31
N ARG A 872 -20.13 20.39 14.69
CA ARG A 872 -18.81 19.99 14.18
C ARG A 872 -18.28 20.97 13.16
N THR A 873 -19.13 21.48 12.26
CA THR A 873 -18.75 22.45 11.23
C THR A 873 -18.37 23.80 11.85
N ASN A 874 -19.12 24.24 12.86
CA ASN A 874 -18.77 25.42 13.64
C ASN A 874 -17.45 25.20 14.41
N ASP A 875 -17.28 24.05 15.05
CA ASP A 875 -16.06 23.69 15.78
C ASP A 875 -14.82 23.61 14.89
N ALA A 876 -15.00 23.14 13.65
CA ALA A 876 -13.96 23.08 12.63
C ALA A 876 -13.63 24.44 12.00
N SER A 877 -14.42 25.50 12.24
CA SER A 877 -14.19 26.84 11.66
C SER A 877 -13.32 27.70 12.59
N PRO A 878 -12.06 28.05 12.23
CA PRO A 878 -11.17 28.87 13.05
C PRO A 878 -11.81 30.17 13.56
N ILE A 879 -12.64 30.80 12.74
CA ILE A 879 -13.30 32.07 13.08
C ILE A 879 -14.18 31.96 14.34
N SER A 880 -14.77 30.77 14.59
CA SER A 880 -15.63 30.54 15.76
C SER A 880 -14.86 30.46 17.08
N LYS A 881 -13.52 30.34 17.00
CA LYS A 881 -12.63 30.16 18.14
C LYS A 881 -11.85 31.42 18.51
N VAL A 882 -12.04 32.52 17.79
CA VAL A 882 -11.30 33.77 18.01
C VAL A 882 -11.69 34.39 19.34
N THR A 883 -10.69 34.77 20.13
CA THR A 883 -10.85 35.46 21.42
C THR A 883 -9.76 36.52 21.57
N ARG A 884 -9.85 37.36 22.61
CA ARG A 884 -8.76 38.28 22.96
C ARG A 884 -7.41 37.59 23.26
N ASN A 885 -7.41 36.28 23.51
CA ASN A 885 -6.22 35.48 23.81
C ASN A 885 -5.60 34.87 22.55
N SER A 886 -6.23 34.99 21.38
CA SER A 886 -5.71 34.48 20.11
C SER A 886 -4.30 35.02 19.82
N ALA A 887 -3.48 34.23 19.13
CA ALA A 887 -2.13 34.62 18.78
C ALA A 887 -2.13 35.77 17.75
N PRO A 888 -1.21 36.73 17.86
CA PRO A 888 -0.95 37.67 16.78
C PRO A 888 -0.69 36.96 15.46
N THR A 889 -1.39 37.33 14.39
CA THR A 889 -1.37 36.56 13.14
C THR A 889 -1.07 37.46 11.94
N CYS A 890 -0.19 36.99 11.06
CA CYS A 890 0.03 37.58 9.73
C CYS A 890 -0.69 36.71 8.70
N PHE A 891 -1.73 37.24 8.08
CA PHE A 891 -2.43 36.59 6.97
C PHE A 891 -1.77 37.00 5.65
N VAL A 892 -1.49 36.04 4.79
CA VAL A 892 -0.91 36.26 3.47
C VAL A 892 -1.81 35.64 2.42
N HIS A 893 -2.19 36.40 1.39
CA HIS A 893 -3.13 35.92 0.39
C HIS A 893 -2.99 36.69 -0.95
N GLY A 894 -3.15 35.99 -2.08
CA GLY A 894 -3.20 36.60 -3.41
C GLY A 894 -4.57 37.18 -3.78
N ILE A 895 -4.63 38.32 -4.47
CA ILE A 895 -5.89 39.01 -4.80
C ILE A 895 -6.53 38.51 -6.12
N TYR A 896 -5.76 37.88 -7.00
CA TYR A 896 -6.22 37.30 -8.27
C TYR A 896 -6.00 35.78 -8.30
N GLU A 897 -6.55 35.10 -9.32
CA GLU A 897 -6.48 33.66 -9.60
C GLU A 897 -5.14 33.03 -9.17
N CYS A 898 -5.05 32.70 -7.89
CA CYS A 898 -4.11 31.74 -7.39
C CYS A 898 -4.70 30.40 -7.83
N GLY A 899 -3.90 29.48 -8.36
CA GLY A 899 -4.38 28.16 -8.77
C GLY A 899 -4.97 27.30 -7.62
N ILE A 900 -5.31 27.91 -6.48
CA ILE A 900 -5.85 27.34 -5.26
C ILE A 900 -7.24 27.93 -5.01
N GLN A 901 -8.20 27.06 -4.71
CA GLN A 901 -9.60 27.44 -4.48
C GLN A 901 -9.87 27.85 -3.04
N VAL A 902 -9.11 28.80 -2.48
CA VAL A 902 -9.49 29.45 -1.20
C VAL A 902 -9.74 30.92 -1.48
N PRO A 903 -10.98 31.41 -1.31
CA PRO A 903 -11.28 32.79 -1.64
C PRO A 903 -10.76 33.76 -0.57
N MET A 904 -10.32 34.94 -1.00
CA MET A 904 -9.76 36.00 -0.15
C MET A 904 -10.67 36.39 1.04
N GLY A 905 -11.99 36.28 0.87
CA GLY A 905 -12.98 36.56 1.92
C GLY A 905 -12.70 35.81 3.23
N GLN A 906 -12.13 34.61 3.16
CA GLN A 906 -11.73 33.81 4.32
C GLN A 906 -10.67 34.52 5.18
N SER A 907 -9.62 35.06 4.55
CA SER A 907 -8.57 35.79 5.25
C SER A 907 -9.05 37.15 5.76
N VAL A 908 -9.88 37.85 4.99
CA VAL A 908 -10.45 39.14 5.39
C VAL A 908 -11.37 38.99 6.62
N ARG A 909 -12.29 38.00 6.62
CA ARG A 909 -13.17 37.77 7.76
C ARG A 909 -12.41 37.39 9.02
N MET A 910 -11.42 36.50 8.90
CA MET A 910 -10.60 36.11 10.05
C MET A 910 -9.81 37.29 10.62
N PHE A 911 -9.20 38.11 9.76
CA PHE A 911 -8.49 39.32 10.16
C PHE A 911 -9.42 40.31 10.90
N LYS A 912 -10.64 40.52 10.38
CA LYS A 912 -11.65 41.37 11.02
C LYS A 912 -12.05 40.83 12.40
N ALA A 913 -12.38 39.54 12.51
CA ALA A 913 -12.75 38.92 13.78
C ALA A 913 -11.64 39.04 14.83
N MET A 914 -10.38 38.82 14.44
CA MET A 914 -9.22 39.03 15.31
C MET A 914 -9.07 40.49 15.76
N SER A 915 -9.23 41.43 14.84
CA SER A 915 -9.13 42.87 15.12
C SER A 915 -10.22 43.35 16.08
N GLU A 916 -11.46 42.86 15.92
CA GLU A 916 -12.58 43.15 16.82
C GLU A 916 -12.36 42.64 18.24
N GLN A 917 -11.60 41.54 18.41
CA GLN A 917 -11.17 41.02 19.71
C GLN A 917 -9.91 41.70 20.26
N GLY A 918 -9.35 42.69 19.56
CA GLY A 918 -8.15 43.43 19.97
C GLY A 918 -6.83 42.68 19.72
N VAL A 919 -6.84 41.65 18.88
CA VAL A 919 -5.65 40.85 18.54
C VAL A 919 -4.84 41.59 17.46
N LYS A 920 -3.53 41.75 17.68
CA LYS A 920 -2.64 42.49 16.76
C LYS A 920 -2.27 41.65 15.54
N SER A 921 -3.08 41.74 14.48
CA SER A 921 -2.89 40.99 13.24
C SER A 921 -2.48 41.88 12.06
N PHE A 922 -1.90 41.28 11.03
CA PHE A 922 -1.60 41.89 9.73
C PHE A 922 -2.33 41.10 8.64
N LEU A 923 -2.74 41.80 7.59
CA LEU A 923 -3.25 41.20 6.36
C LEU A 923 -2.39 41.73 5.20
N LEU A 924 -1.61 40.85 4.61
CA LEU A 924 -0.74 41.13 3.48
C LEU A 924 -1.38 40.54 2.22
N CYS A 925 -1.72 41.43 1.29
CA CYS A 925 -2.38 41.07 0.03
C CYS A 925 -1.49 41.49 -1.14
N ASN A 926 -1.32 40.62 -2.13
CA ASN A 926 -0.54 40.95 -3.33
C ASN A 926 -1.27 40.56 -4.63
N ASN A 927 -1.04 41.37 -5.65
CA ASN A 927 -1.73 41.39 -6.94
C ASN A 927 -0.88 40.73 -8.05
N ASN A 928 0.43 40.60 -7.83
CA ASN A 928 1.40 40.38 -8.91
C ASN A 928 2.12 39.02 -8.87
N SER A 929 1.84 38.15 -7.88
CA SER A 929 2.46 36.82 -7.79
C SER A 929 1.46 35.72 -7.43
N MET A 930 1.77 34.49 -7.85
CA MET A 930 1.02 33.30 -7.48
C MET A 930 1.11 33.12 -5.96
N TYR A 931 -0.05 32.95 -5.29
CA TYR A 931 -0.16 32.81 -3.83
C TYR A 931 0.23 34.03 -2.98
N GLY A 932 0.49 35.17 -3.61
CA GLY A 932 0.93 36.39 -2.94
C GLY A 932 2.36 36.34 -2.43
N GLU A 933 3.16 35.36 -2.86
CA GLU A 933 4.57 35.22 -2.50
C GLU A 933 5.44 36.06 -3.43
N ASP A 934 5.80 37.26 -3.01
CA ASP A 934 6.94 37.99 -3.58
C ASP A 934 8.01 38.24 -2.52
N ASP A 935 9.18 38.74 -2.93
CA ASP A 935 10.30 38.96 -2.03
C ASP A 935 10.00 40.00 -0.93
N GLU A 936 9.10 40.96 -1.18
CA GLU A 936 8.70 41.96 -0.19
C GLU A 936 7.80 41.33 0.88
N ILE A 937 6.84 40.51 0.47
CA ILE A 937 5.98 39.74 1.37
C ILE A 937 6.81 38.75 2.19
N LYS A 938 7.73 38.01 1.57
CA LYS A 938 8.64 37.09 2.30
C LYS A 938 9.45 37.83 3.35
N LYS A 939 10.02 38.99 3.02
CA LYS A 939 10.73 39.84 3.99
C LYS A 939 9.83 40.31 5.12
N ALA A 940 8.62 40.78 4.81
CA ALA A 940 7.65 41.24 5.81
C ALA A 940 7.23 40.12 6.77
N VAL A 941 7.01 38.91 6.25
CA VAL A 941 6.71 37.71 7.05
C VAL A 941 7.88 37.37 7.98
N ILE A 942 9.10 37.31 7.45
CA ILE A 942 10.31 37.03 8.26
C ILE A 942 10.48 38.09 9.37
N ASP A 943 10.29 39.36 9.05
CA ASP A 943 10.36 40.47 10.01
C ASP A 943 9.28 40.36 11.10
N PHE A 944 8.05 40.00 10.72
CA PHE A 944 6.95 39.77 11.66
C PHE A 944 7.28 38.64 12.65
N VAL A 945 7.72 37.50 12.13
CA VAL A 945 8.12 36.32 12.91
C VAL A 945 9.27 36.70 13.87
N CYS A 946 10.33 37.32 13.36
CA CYS A 946 11.52 37.63 14.15
C CYS A 946 11.31 38.63 15.28
N ARG A 947 10.32 39.52 15.15
CA ARG A 947 10.01 40.54 16.17
C ARG A 947 9.09 40.02 17.28
N ARG A 948 8.38 38.91 17.06
CA ARG A 948 7.33 38.42 17.96
C ARG A 948 7.70 37.14 18.68
N ILE A 949 8.61 36.36 18.12
CA ILE A 949 9.08 35.10 18.69
C ILE A 949 10.46 35.33 19.25
#